data_AF-A0A7X8QVQ9-F1
#
_entry.id   AF-A0A7X8QVQ9-F1
#
_cell.length_a   1.000
_cell.length_b   1.000
_cell.length_c   1.000
_cell.angle_alpha   90.00
_cell.angle_beta   90.00
_cell.angle_gamma   90.00
#
_symmetry.space_group_name_H-M   'P 1'
#
loop_
_entity.id
_entity.type
_entity.pdbx_description
1 polymer ?
#
loop_
_entity_poly.entity_id
_entity_poly.type
_entity_poly.pdbx_seq_one_letter_code
_entity_poly.pdbx_strand_id
1 'polypeptide(L)'
;MMRKFRKILIANRGEIAIRVIRACQELGIRTVAIYSKEDKLALFRTKADESYLIGINKGPVEAYLNIEEIIGLALTKGVDAIHPGYGFLAENPEFARKCVDSGLEFIGPTAEMMEKLGDKIKSKGVAHQVGVATIPGVDQPIRSDKEAVSLARECGYPIMLKASAGGGGRGMRIVRDETELLREFHSARNEARKAFGSDVIFIEKYLENPKHIEVQILGDNYGNIVHLYERDCSIQRRHQKVIEFSPALVLSPEKREAICADAVKIAQAVNYRSAGTVEFLLDGEGNHYFIEMNPRIQVEHTVSEMVTGIDIVQSQILIAQGYRLESKEIGLPSQKAVQVRGYSIQCRVTTENPSKNFAPDTGKIDVYRTGSGFGIRLDGGNGYTGSIINPYYDSLLVKIISWSRTFEDAINKCKRSIRETTIHGVETNEAFLLNVLSHSTFIKGACGTGFIDDTPELFDITPRGDQEAAILKYIGEKVINESKGVPHNYNVPRVPKVPNRPELSGTRQILDSQGAEGVVKWIKAQNRLLLTDTTMRDAHQSLMATRLRTVDMLRIAEATSYYGRELFSLEMWGGATFDVAYRFLKECPWQRLVELREKIPNIMFQMLLRGSNAVGYTNYPDNVVREFIQESAAAGIDIFRIFDSLNWLKGMEVAIDETLKTGKIAEACICYTGDILDPSRDKYSLSYYVKSAKELEKMGVHILGIKDMSGLLKPYAAYRLIQALKNEISLPIHLHTHDTSGNGVATVLMAAEAGVDIVDTAFNSMSGLTSQPALNSVVAALENTGRDSGINLDDIQEISEYWSDIRPIYSQFESGLKSGTAEVYKYEIPGGQYSNLKPQVESFGLGHKFKEVKEMYKRVNEMLGDIVKVTPSSKLVGDLAIFMVRNDLTPENILEKGRDLAFPDSAIAYFEGMMGQPLGGLPQELQELVLKGRKPITVRPGELLEPVDFEAIRHYLAEEYRLEASRRDMLSYALYPRVFEDYLSFKKTYGDLSKMNSPVFFDGINEGEICEVEVEEGKVFIIKLVEIGKVSKDGVRRVTFEVNGNTREIIIMDEKYKHRKPSDNTLWADPDNKKEIGASIPGTVSQILIQAGDSVKIGQSLMIIEAMKMETHITASQNGTIVSILVEEGQQVKTGQLLLRTE
;
A
#
# COMPACT_ATOMS: atom_id res chain seq x y z
N MET A 1 -6.63 -48.77 42.26
CA MET A 1 -8.03 -49.22 42.07
C MET A 1 -8.58 -48.44 40.89
N MET A 2 -9.23 -49.06 39.89
CA MET A 2 -9.69 -48.33 38.70
C MET A 2 -10.82 -47.35 39.08
N ARG A 3 -10.67 -46.07 38.74
CA ARG A 3 -11.67 -45.01 38.97
C ARG A 3 -12.06 -44.40 37.63
N LYS A 4 -13.29 -44.67 37.16
CA LYS A 4 -13.83 -44.00 35.97
C LYS A 4 -14.18 -42.55 36.32
N PHE A 5 -13.59 -41.60 35.60
CA PHE A 5 -13.91 -40.18 35.74
C PHE A 5 -15.18 -39.84 34.96
N ARG A 6 -16.07 -39.07 35.58
CA ARG A 6 -17.26 -38.51 34.93
C ARG A 6 -17.04 -37.07 34.52
N LYS A 7 -16.20 -36.34 35.26
CA LYS A 7 -15.94 -34.91 35.03
C LYS A 7 -14.48 -34.54 35.31
N ILE A 8 -13.84 -33.85 34.38
CA ILE A 8 -12.46 -33.34 34.50
C ILE A 8 -12.47 -31.81 34.40
N LEU A 9 -11.75 -31.15 35.32
CA LEU A 9 -11.46 -29.72 35.22
C LEU A 9 -10.10 -29.50 34.56
N ILE A 10 -10.03 -28.57 33.63
CA ILE A 10 -8.80 -28.18 32.97
C ILE A 10 -8.29 -26.90 33.63
N ALA A 11 -7.19 -27.01 34.37
CA ALA A 11 -6.56 -25.89 35.06
C ALA A 11 -5.60 -25.13 34.12
N ASN A 12 -6.12 -24.71 32.96
CA ASN A 12 -5.34 -24.05 31.91
C ASN A 12 -6.25 -23.27 30.93
N ARG A 13 -5.66 -22.67 29.90
CA ARG A 13 -6.30 -21.86 28.87
C ARG A 13 -5.81 -22.22 27.47
N GLY A 14 -6.34 -21.54 26.45
CA GLY A 14 -5.81 -21.56 25.08
C GLY A 14 -5.88 -22.94 24.41
N GLU A 15 -4.90 -23.24 23.54
CA GLU A 15 -4.90 -24.44 22.71
C GLU A 15 -4.91 -25.73 23.54
N ILE A 16 -4.11 -25.79 24.61
CA ILE A 16 -3.96 -27.01 25.41
C ILE A 16 -5.24 -27.34 26.16
N ALA A 17 -6.00 -26.33 26.57
CA ALA A 17 -7.30 -26.56 27.17
C ALA A 17 -8.26 -27.20 26.16
N ILE A 18 -8.28 -26.72 24.91
CA ILE A 18 -9.06 -27.31 23.82
C ILE A 18 -8.59 -28.75 23.53
N ARG A 19 -7.28 -29.00 23.50
CA ARG A 19 -6.69 -30.32 23.27
C ARG A 19 -7.12 -31.34 24.32
N VAL A 20 -7.11 -30.95 25.60
CA VAL A 20 -7.58 -31.81 26.71
C VAL A 20 -9.10 -32.01 26.64
N ILE A 21 -9.87 -30.96 26.34
CA ILE A 21 -11.32 -31.05 26.16
C ILE A 21 -11.68 -32.08 25.08
N ARG A 22 -10.97 -32.05 23.94
CA ARG A 22 -11.16 -33.03 22.85
C ARG A 22 -10.92 -34.47 23.32
N ALA A 23 -9.80 -34.72 24.01
CA ALA A 23 -9.51 -36.05 24.58
C ALA A 23 -10.58 -36.51 25.57
N CYS A 24 -11.05 -35.61 26.45
CA CYS A 24 -12.14 -35.92 27.37
C CYS A 24 -13.44 -36.27 26.64
N GLN A 25 -13.81 -35.50 25.61
CA GLN A 25 -15.03 -35.75 24.81
C GLN A 25 -14.99 -37.09 24.09
N GLU A 26 -13.84 -37.44 23.49
CA GLU A 26 -13.61 -38.74 22.84
C GLU A 26 -13.73 -39.91 23.83
N LEU A 27 -13.30 -39.71 25.08
CA LEU A 27 -13.44 -40.67 26.17
C LEU A 27 -14.82 -40.62 26.88
N GLY A 28 -15.73 -39.74 26.45
CA GLY A 28 -17.07 -39.59 27.05
C GLY A 28 -17.08 -38.95 28.44
N ILE A 29 -16.11 -38.11 28.75
CA ILE A 29 -15.92 -37.44 30.06
C ILE A 29 -16.33 -35.97 29.94
N ARG A 30 -17.14 -35.46 30.88
CA ARG A 30 -17.54 -34.06 30.92
C ARG A 30 -16.38 -33.14 31.32
N THR A 31 -16.41 -31.90 30.85
CA THR A 31 -15.30 -30.97 30.95
C THR A 31 -15.68 -29.68 31.65
N VAL A 32 -14.79 -29.17 32.50
CA VAL A 32 -14.91 -27.87 33.17
C VAL A 32 -13.72 -27.01 32.78
N ALA A 33 -13.97 -25.86 32.16
CA ALA A 33 -12.95 -24.84 31.92
C ALA A 33 -12.99 -23.74 33.00
N ILE A 34 -11.83 -23.16 33.30
CA ILE A 34 -11.72 -21.96 34.13
C ILE A 34 -11.21 -20.81 33.27
N TYR A 35 -11.68 -19.59 33.51
CA TYR A 35 -11.25 -18.43 32.73
C TYR A 35 -11.13 -17.17 33.59
N SER A 36 -10.21 -16.27 33.25
CA SER A 36 -10.08 -14.94 33.85
C SER A 36 -11.09 -13.94 33.27
N LYS A 37 -11.17 -12.73 33.83
CA LYS A 37 -12.01 -11.66 33.27
C LYS A 37 -11.59 -11.28 31.84
N GLU A 38 -10.30 -11.32 31.56
CA GLU A 38 -9.68 -10.97 30.28
C GLU A 38 -9.90 -12.07 29.23
N ASP A 39 -9.99 -13.34 29.62
CA ASP A 39 -10.29 -14.49 28.74
C ASP A 39 -11.80 -14.76 28.58
N LYS A 40 -12.68 -13.83 28.96
CA LYS A 40 -14.14 -14.03 28.85
C LYS A 40 -14.62 -14.34 27.42
N LEU A 41 -13.87 -13.92 26.40
CA LEU A 41 -14.15 -14.17 24.98
C LEU A 41 -13.24 -15.26 24.36
N ALA A 42 -12.42 -15.93 25.16
CA ALA A 42 -11.48 -16.92 24.65
C ALA A 42 -12.21 -18.18 24.14
N LEU A 43 -11.69 -18.77 23.06
CA LEU A 43 -12.36 -19.88 22.37
C LEU A 43 -12.50 -21.13 23.24
N PHE A 44 -11.48 -21.45 24.03
CA PHE A 44 -11.47 -22.67 24.85
C PHE A 44 -12.62 -22.72 25.87
N ARG A 45 -13.06 -21.56 26.36
CA ARG A 45 -14.17 -21.41 27.31
C ARG A 45 -15.46 -22.03 26.77
N THR A 46 -15.74 -21.82 25.48
CA THR A 46 -16.98 -22.28 24.84
C THR A 46 -16.89 -23.71 24.30
N LYS A 47 -15.72 -24.36 24.42
CA LYS A 47 -15.53 -25.77 24.05
C LYS A 47 -15.81 -26.74 25.19
N ALA A 48 -15.72 -26.30 26.44
CA ALA A 48 -16.04 -27.12 27.60
C ALA A 48 -17.55 -27.21 27.87
N ASP A 49 -17.99 -28.27 28.54
CA ASP A 49 -19.41 -28.45 28.93
C ASP A 49 -19.86 -27.42 29.98
N GLU A 50 -18.94 -27.02 30.86
CA GLU A 50 -19.14 -25.98 31.86
C GLU A 50 -17.92 -25.05 31.88
N SER A 51 -18.13 -23.74 32.14
CA SER A 51 -17.03 -22.79 32.32
C SER A 51 -17.29 -21.80 33.45
N TYR A 52 -16.26 -21.48 34.22
CA TYR A 52 -16.38 -20.63 35.41
C TYR A 52 -15.30 -19.54 35.47
N LEU A 53 -15.74 -18.33 35.82
CA LEU A 53 -14.85 -17.19 36.06
C LEU A 53 -14.08 -17.42 37.36
N ILE A 54 -12.78 -17.18 37.33
CA ILE A 54 -11.89 -17.21 38.50
C ILE A 54 -11.15 -15.87 38.65
N GLY A 55 -10.64 -15.58 39.85
CA GLY A 55 -9.75 -14.46 40.09
C GLY A 55 -10.39 -13.08 39.90
N ILE A 56 -11.65 -12.90 40.31
CA ILE A 56 -12.44 -11.67 40.11
C ILE A 56 -11.68 -10.38 40.50
N ASN A 57 -10.84 -10.45 41.55
CA ASN A 57 -10.05 -9.33 42.08
C ASN A 57 -8.53 -9.51 41.87
N LYS A 58 -8.10 -10.37 40.95
CA LYS A 58 -6.68 -10.71 40.70
C LYS A 58 -6.25 -10.33 39.29
N GLY A 59 -4.94 -10.27 39.08
CA GLY A 59 -4.38 -10.08 37.73
C GLY A 59 -4.67 -11.28 36.80
N PRO A 60 -4.60 -11.09 35.47
CA PRO A 60 -5.01 -12.09 34.46
C PRO A 60 -4.25 -13.42 34.56
N VAL A 61 -2.96 -13.39 34.88
CA VAL A 61 -2.12 -14.59 35.09
C VAL A 61 -2.29 -15.16 36.50
N GLU A 62 -2.38 -14.28 37.50
CA GLU A 62 -2.52 -14.65 38.91
C GLU A 62 -3.82 -15.44 39.16
N ALA A 63 -4.88 -15.15 38.41
CA ALA A 63 -6.12 -15.92 38.42
C ALA A 63 -5.87 -17.42 38.18
N TYR A 64 -5.11 -17.77 37.14
CA TYR A 64 -4.78 -19.17 36.80
C TYR A 64 -3.77 -19.82 37.73
N LEU A 65 -3.11 -19.05 38.61
CA LEU A 65 -2.19 -19.55 39.62
C LEU A 65 -2.86 -19.73 41.00
N ASN A 66 -4.17 -19.44 41.12
CA ASN A 66 -4.89 -19.48 42.38
C ASN A 66 -5.34 -20.91 42.76
N ILE A 67 -4.43 -21.65 43.42
CA ILE A 67 -4.66 -23.04 43.84
C ILE A 67 -5.96 -23.23 44.64
N GLU A 68 -6.18 -22.40 45.68
CA GLU A 68 -7.33 -22.55 46.59
C GLU A 68 -8.67 -22.38 45.87
N GLU A 69 -8.75 -21.37 45.00
CA GLU A 69 -9.98 -21.08 44.23
C GLU A 69 -10.27 -22.18 43.22
N ILE A 70 -9.24 -22.69 42.53
CA ILE A 70 -9.39 -23.78 41.54
C ILE A 70 -9.86 -25.07 42.22
N ILE A 71 -9.28 -25.43 43.36
CA ILE A 71 -9.66 -26.63 44.12
C ILE A 71 -11.08 -26.47 44.70
N GLY A 72 -11.38 -25.34 45.33
CA GLY A 72 -12.72 -25.06 45.87
C GLY A 72 -13.81 -25.12 44.79
N LEU A 73 -13.52 -24.60 43.60
CA LEU A 73 -14.41 -24.71 42.44
C LEU A 73 -14.56 -26.17 41.99
N ALA A 74 -13.46 -26.93 41.85
CA ALA A 74 -13.49 -28.32 41.43
C ALA A 74 -14.38 -29.18 42.36
N LEU A 75 -14.24 -28.99 43.68
CA LEU A 75 -15.06 -29.67 44.69
C LEU A 75 -16.55 -29.29 44.56
N THR A 76 -16.85 -27.99 44.46
CA THR A 76 -18.22 -27.48 44.34
C THR A 76 -18.93 -28.01 43.07
N LYS A 77 -18.17 -28.29 42.01
CA LYS A 77 -18.69 -28.77 40.73
C LYS A 77 -18.66 -30.28 40.55
N GLY A 78 -18.25 -31.03 41.58
CA GLY A 78 -18.19 -32.48 41.55
C GLY A 78 -17.24 -33.00 40.47
N VAL A 79 -16.07 -32.38 40.36
CA VAL A 79 -15.00 -32.81 39.46
C VAL A 79 -14.29 -34.04 40.07
N ASP A 80 -13.90 -35.00 39.24
CA ASP A 80 -13.17 -36.20 39.69
C ASP A 80 -11.66 -36.01 39.63
N ALA A 81 -11.18 -35.28 38.62
CA ALA A 81 -9.76 -35.09 38.34
C ALA A 81 -9.47 -33.73 37.70
N ILE A 82 -8.25 -33.24 37.91
CA ILE A 82 -7.77 -31.99 37.31
C ILE A 82 -6.64 -32.32 36.32
N HIS A 83 -6.78 -31.84 35.09
CA HIS A 83 -5.69 -31.83 34.12
C HIS A 83 -5.06 -30.44 34.09
N PRO A 84 -3.75 -30.31 34.36
CA PRO A 84 -3.14 -28.99 34.47
C PRO A 84 -2.63 -28.41 33.13
N GLY A 85 -2.77 -29.13 32.01
CA GLY A 85 -2.11 -28.79 30.75
C GLY A 85 -0.58 -28.66 30.90
N TYR A 86 -0.03 -27.57 30.38
CA TYR A 86 1.37 -27.17 30.55
C TYR A 86 1.49 -25.71 31.00
N GLY A 87 2.62 -25.32 31.60
CA GLY A 87 2.74 -24.01 32.24
C GLY A 87 1.79 -23.84 33.43
N PHE A 88 1.62 -22.62 33.92
CA PHE A 88 0.82 -22.32 35.11
C PHE A 88 1.18 -23.24 36.30
N LEU A 89 0.25 -24.10 36.72
CA LEU A 89 0.38 -24.99 37.88
C LEU A 89 0.80 -26.42 37.51
N ALA A 90 1.11 -26.70 36.24
CA ALA A 90 1.40 -28.06 35.76
C ALA A 90 2.65 -28.72 36.37
N GLU A 91 3.60 -27.92 36.84
CA GLU A 91 4.82 -28.39 37.50
C GLU A 91 4.85 -28.00 38.99
N ASN A 92 3.71 -27.60 39.56
CA ASN A 92 3.63 -27.17 40.95
C ASN A 92 3.31 -28.35 41.88
N PRO A 93 4.27 -28.81 42.73
CA PRO A 93 4.05 -29.97 43.59
C PRO A 93 2.98 -29.72 44.68
N GLU A 94 2.86 -28.49 45.15
CA GLU A 94 1.84 -28.10 46.14
C GLU A 94 0.44 -28.24 45.56
N PHE A 95 0.25 -27.82 44.30
CA PHE A 95 -1.03 -27.97 43.62
C PHE A 95 -1.41 -29.45 43.45
N ALA A 96 -0.46 -30.28 43.00
CA ALA A 96 -0.68 -31.73 42.86
C ALA A 96 -1.03 -32.38 44.22
N ARG A 97 -0.31 -32.01 45.29
CA ARG A 97 -0.58 -32.50 46.66
C ARG A 97 -1.96 -32.09 47.16
N LYS A 98 -2.31 -30.80 47.03
CA LYS A 98 -3.62 -30.29 47.45
C LYS A 98 -4.79 -30.89 46.66
N CYS A 99 -4.60 -31.23 45.38
CA CYS A 99 -5.60 -31.97 44.62
C CYS A 99 -5.90 -33.33 45.27
N VAL A 100 -4.85 -34.11 45.55
CA VAL A 100 -4.96 -35.45 46.15
C VAL A 100 -5.53 -35.36 47.58
N ASP A 101 -5.05 -34.43 48.40
CA ASP A 101 -5.55 -34.18 49.76
C ASP A 101 -7.05 -33.80 49.78
N SER A 102 -7.54 -33.20 48.69
CA SER A 102 -8.94 -32.84 48.50
C SER A 102 -9.79 -33.94 47.82
N GLY A 103 -9.21 -35.13 47.55
CA GLY A 103 -9.91 -36.25 46.91
C GLY A 103 -10.06 -36.15 45.38
N LEU A 104 -9.35 -35.22 44.75
CA LEU A 104 -9.30 -35.02 43.30
C LEU A 104 -8.05 -35.72 42.73
N GLU A 105 -8.19 -36.48 41.63
CA GLU A 105 -6.99 -37.02 40.98
C GLU A 105 -6.24 -35.92 40.22
N PHE A 106 -4.93 -35.84 40.40
CA PHE A 106 -4.08 -34.98 39.60
C PHE A 106 -3.57 -35.74 38.37
N ILE A 107 -3.98 -35.33 37.17
CA ILE A 107 -3.60 -35.98 35.90
C ILE A 107 -2.16 -35.57 35.54
N GLY A 108 -1.20 -36.28 36.14
CA GLY A 108 0.23 -36.03 36.01
C GLY A 108 1.05 -36.87 37.01
N PRO A 109 2.36 -36.63 37.13
CA PRO A 109 3.19 -37.29 38.15
C PRO A 109 2.80 -36.87 39.57
N THR A 110 3.25 -37.62 40.59
CA THR A 110 2.98 -37.25 41.99
C THR A 110 3.80 -36.03 42.42
N ALA A 111 3.40 -35.38 43.52
CA ALA A 111 4.14 -34.25 44.07
C ALA A 111 5.60 -34.62 44.41
N GLU A 112 5.84 -35.82 44.94
CA GLU A 112 7.18 -36.31 45.27
C GLU A 112 8.04 -36.52 44.01
N MET A 113 7.43 -37.00 42.92
CA MET A 113 8.12 -37.14 41.63
C MET A 113 8.49 -35.77 41.07
N MET A 114 7.56 -34.80 41.14
CA MET A 114 7.82 -33.41 40.72
C MET A 114 8.91 -32.75 41.57
N GLU A 115 8.94 -32.96 42.88
CA GLU A 115 9.98 -32.39 43.75
C GLU A 115 11.37 -32.97 43.47
N LYS A 116 11.46 -34.23 43.02
CA LYS A 116 12.73 -34.87 42.64
C LYS A 116 13.21 -34.44 41.25
N LEU A 117 12.30 -34.20 40.31
CA LEU A 117 12.63 -33.98 38.89
C LEU A 117 12.48 -32.53 38.42
N GLY A 118 11.63 -31.73 39.06
CA GLY A 118 11.35 -30.34 38.69
C GLY A 118 12.37 -29.33 39.20
N ASP A 119 13.18 -29.68 40.19
CA ASP A 119 14.36 -28.89 40.59
C ASP A 119 15.59 -29.38 39.82
N LYS A 120 16.30 -28.46 39.16
CA LYS A 120 17.43 -28.79 38.28
C LYS A 120 18.61 -29.43 38.99
N ILE A 121 18.85 -29.07 40.26
CA ILE A 121 19.94 -29.64 41.04
C ILE A 121 19.55 -31.06 41.49
N LYS A 122 18.31 -31.25 41.98
CA LYS A 122 17.83 -32.57 42.43
C LYS A 122 17.71 -33.57 41.28
N SER A 123 17.23 -33.14 40.12
CA SER A 123 17.05 -34.01 38.95
C SER A 123 18.39 -34.51 38.41
N LYS A 124 19.44 -33.69 38.44
CA LYS A 124 20.80 -34.15 38.16
C LYS A 124 21.31 -35.15 39.17
N GLY A 125 20.98 -34.99 40.45
CA GLY A 125 21.27 -36.00 41.47
C GLY A 125 20.67 -37.37 41.11
N VAL A 126 19.45 -37.39 40.57
CA VAL A 126 18.82 -38.61 40.04
C VAL A 126 19.59 -39.15 38.83
N ALA A 127 19.96 -38.30 37.86
CA ALA A 127 20.71 -38.71 36.68
C ALA A 127 22.05 -39.38 37.03
N HIS A 128 22.81 -38.82 37.98
CA HIS A 128 24.06 -39.40 38.47
C HIS A 128 23.85 -40.76 39.13
N GLN A 129 22.77 -40.95 39.91
CA GLN A 129 22.47 -42.22 40.57
C GLN A 129 22.24 -43.37 39.59
N VAL A 130 21.70 -43.08 38.39
CA VAL A 130 21.47 -44.07 37.34
C VAL A 130 22.52 -44.07 36.23
N GLY A 131 23.64 -43.36 36.44
CA GLY A 131 24.77 -43.34 35.51
C GLY A 131 24.48 -42.64 34.18
N VAL A 132 23.57 -41.68 34.15
CA VAL A 132 23.30 -40.83 32.97
C VAL A 132 24.17 -39.57 33.05
N ALA A 133 24.86 -39.26 31.96
CA ALA A 133 25.76 -38.11 31.89
C ALA A 133 24.99 -36.77 32.00
N THR A 134 25.50 -35.86 32.83
CA THR A 134 25.03 -34.48 32.97
C THR A 134 26.08 -33.50 32.44
N ILE A 135 25.68 -32.26 32.18
CA ILE A 135 26.66 -31.23 31.78
C ILE A 135 27.69 -31.04 32.89
N PRO A 136 29.01 -31.04 32.58
CA PRO A 136 30.05 -30.72 33.55
C PRO A 136 29.77 -29.38 34.23
N GLY A 137 29.73 -29.37 35.56
CA GLY A 137 29.33 -28.20 36.32
C GLY A 137 29.35 -28.47 37.81
N VAL A 138 29.11 -27.43 38.60
CA VAL A 138 29.01 -27.55 40.05
C VAL A 138 27.54 -27.52 40.42
N ASP A 139 27.00 -28.68 40.74
CA ASP A 139 25.59 -28.89 41.10
C ASP A 139 25.30 -28.45 42.54
N GLN A 140 25.79 -27.26 42.92
CA GLN A 140 25.58 -26.65 44.23
C GLN A 140 25.10 -25.20 44.08
N PRO A 141 24.18 -24.73 44.94
CA PRO A 141 23.79 -23.33 45.02
C PRO A 141 24.98 -22.41 45.29
N ILE A 142 25.11 -21.34 44.51
CA ILE A 142 26.10 -20.27 44.74
C ILE A 142 25.58 -19.36 45.86
N ARG A 143 26.32 -19.24 46.97
CA ARG A 143 25.90 -18.47 48.16
C ARG A 143 26.58 -17.11 48.28
N SER A 144 27.68 -16.88 47.57
CA SER A 144 28.41 -15.61 47.61
C SER A 144 29.16 -15.28 46.31
N ASP A 145 29.48 -14.00 46.10
CA ASP A 145 30.27 -13.52 44.96
C ASP A 145 31.65 -14.20 44.87
N LYS A 146 32.30 -14.46 46.01
CA LYS A 146 33.59 -15.18 46.06
C LYS A 146 33.44 -16.63 45.60
N GLU A 147 32.36 -17.27 45.99
CA GLU A 147 32.04 -18.64 45.58
C GLU A 147 31.71 -18.70 44.08
N ALA A 148 30.97 -17.71 43.55
CA ALA A 148 30.69 -17.61 42.12
C ALA A 148 31.98 -17.62 41.27
N VAL A 149 32.98 -16.80 41.66
CA VAL A 149 34.27 -16.73 40.97
C VAL A 149 35.06 -18.03 41.09
N SER A 150 35.09 -18.65 42.27
CA SER A 150 35.80 -19.92 42.48
C SER A 150 35.21 -21.05 41.64
N LEU A 151 33.88 -21.21 41.67
CA LEU A 151 33.17 -22.25 40.94
C LEU A 151 33.23 -22.05 39.42
N ALA A 152 33.22 -20.79 38.96
CA ALA A 152 33.37 -20.46 37.55
C ALA A 152 34.78 -20.82 37.02
N ARG A 153 35.83 -20.60 37.82
CA ARG A 153 37.20 -21.02 37.46
C ARG A 153 37.37 -22.53 37.41
N GLU A 154 36.72 -23.25 38.33
CA GLU A 154 36.71 -24.71 38.36
C GLU A 154 35.98 -25.32 37.16
N CYS A 155 34.82 -24.75 36.79
CA CYS A 155 34.05 -25.18 35.62
C CYS A 155 34.72 -24.78 34.29
N GLY A 156 35.41 -23.64 34.29
CA GLY A 156 36.11 -23.06 33.14
C GLY A 156 35.17 -22.38 32.15
N TYR A 157 35.55 -21.18 31.68
CA TYR A 157 34.75 -20.42 30.71
C TYR A 157 34.73 -21.05 29.30
N PRO A 158 33.72 -20.77 28.46
CA PRO A 158 32.47 -20.08 28.81
C PRO A 158 31.57 -20.96 29.72
N ILE A 159 30.79 -20.29 30.58
CA ILE A 159 29.85 -20.95 31.51
C ILE A 159 28.42 -20.41 31.32
N MET A 160 27.44 -21.18 31.77
CA MET A 160 26.04 -20.79 31.83
C MET A 160 25.60 -20.72 33.30
N LEU A 161 25.15 -19.54 33.72
CA LEU A 161 24.44 -19.35 34.99
C LEU A 161 22.98 -19.77 34.79
N LYS A 162 22.45 -20.64 35.67
CA LYS A 162 21.06 -21.09 35.62
C LYS A 162 20.38 -20.99 36.97
N ALA A 163 19.13 -20.54 36.98
CA ALA A 163 18.26 -20.61 38.15
C ALA A 163 17.75 -22.05 38.37
N SER A 164 17.76 -22.53 39.63
CA SER A 164 17.32 -23.89 39.96
C SER A 164 15.84 -24.15 39.64
N ALA A 165 15.00 -23.13 39.85
CA ALA A 165 13.56 -23.15 39.57
C ALA A 165 13.20 -22.47 38.23
N GLY A 166 14.18 -22.17 37.38
CA GLY A 166 13.97 -21.41 36.14
C GLY A 166 13.47 -22.27 34.99
N GLY A 167 12.37 -21.85 34.35
CA GLY A 167 11.79 -22.48 33.15
C GLY A 167 11.57 -21.47 32.00
N GLY A 168 11.48 -21.97 30.76
CA GLY A 168 11.16 -21.15 29.58
C GLY A 168 12.24 -20.13 29.16
N GLY A 169 13.51 -20.42 29.44
CA GLY A 169 14.66 -19.58 29.05
C GLY A 169 14.91 -18.35 29.94
N ARG A 170 14.11 -18.14 31.00
CA ARG A 170 14.27 -17.03 31.96
C ARG A 170 15.19 -17.41 33.11
N GLY A 171 15.98 -16.44 33.59
CA GLY A 171 16.96 -16.68 34.66
C GLY A 171 18.20 -17.47 34.22
N MET A 172 18.58 -17.36 32.94
CA MET A 172 19.80 -17.95 32.37
C MET A 172 20.72 -16.86 31.80
N ARG A 173 22.04 -16.97 32.01
CA ARG A 173 23.04 -16.04 31.45
C ARG A 173 24.30 -16.76 31.01
N ILE A 174 24.75 -16.45 29.79
CA ILE A 174 26.04 -16.88 29.28
C ILE A 174 27.10 -15.92 29.84
N VAL A 175 28.18 -16.46 30.39
CA VAL A 175 29.33 -15.70 30.86
C VAL A 175 30.55 -16.21 30.12
N ARG A 176 31.14 -15.36 29.28
CA ARG A 176 32.28 -15.75 28.42
C ARG A 176 33.63 -15.53 29.09
N ASP A 177 33.71 -14.59 30.02
CA ASP A 177 34.91 -14.31 30.81
C ASP A 177 34.57 -13.85 32.24
N GLU A 178 35.59 -13.81 33.10
CA GLU A 178 35.43 -13.51 34.53
C GLU A 178 34.93 -12.08 34.80
N THR A 179 35.16 -11.12 33.89
CA THR A 179 34.77 -9.72 34.10
C THR A 179 33.25 -9.52 34.05
N GLU A 180 32.55 -10.39 33.32
CA GLU A 180 31.09 -10.36 33.17
C GLU A 180 30.36 -11.10 34.31
N LEU A 181 31.05 -12.02 34.99
CA LEU A 181 30.45 -12.99 35.91
C LEU A 181 29.56 -12.35 36.99
N LEU A 182 30.09 -11.41 37.77
CA LEU A 182 29.35 -10.86 38.92
C LEU A 182 28.13 -10.06 38.46
N ARG A 183 28.25 -9.32 37.36
CA ARG A 183 27.14 -8.56 36.78
C ARG A 183 26.02 -9.49 36.34
N GLU A 184 26.36 -10.53 35.58
CA GLU A 184 25.38 -11.50 35.08
C GLU A 184 24.80 -12.39 36.18
N PHE A 185 25.58 -12.73 37.21
CA PHE A 185 25.12 -13.46 38.40
C PHE A 185 24.07 -12.67 39.17
N HIS A 186 24.34 -11.39 39.49
CA HIS A 186 23.36 -10.53 40.17
C HIS A 186 22.11 -10.30 39.33
N SER A 187 22.27 -10.16 38.00
CA SER A 187 21.16 -10.05 37.05
C SER A 187 20.28 -11.30 37.05
N ALA A 188 20.87 -12.49 36.87
CA ALA A 188 20.17 -13.77 36.87
C ALA A 188 19.47 -14.04 38.21
N ARG A 189 20.13 -13.74 39.34
CA ARG A 189 19.58 -13.90 40.69
C ARG A 189 18.35 -13.01 40.92
N ASN A 190 18.42 -11.75 40.50
CA ASN A 190 17.30 -10.81 40.63
C ASN A 190 16.13 -11.21 39.73
N GLU A 191 16.38 -11.67 38.52
CA GLU A 191 15.36 -12.18 37.60
C GLU A 191 14.68 -13.43 38.19
N ALA A 192 15.45 -14.39 38.69
CA ALA A 192 14.94 -15.61 39.30
C ALA A 192 14.04 -15.31 40.51
N ARG A 193 14.45 -14.39 41.38
CA ARG A 193 13.66 -13.97 42.55
C ARG A 193 12.32 -13.35 42.14
N LYS A 194 12.33 -12.48 41.11
CA LYS A 194 11.10 -11.83 40.63
C LYS A 194 10.15 -12.79 39.91
N ALA A 195 10.69 -13.72 39.12
CA ALA A 195 9.89 -14.59 38.27
C ALA A 195 9.43 -15.88 38.97
N PHE A 196 10.25 -16.45 39.84
CA PHE A 196 10.04 -17.79 40.42
C PHE A 196 10.05 -17.81 41.95
N GLY A 197 10.26 -16.66 42.60
CA GLY A 197 10.33 -16.57 44.07
C GLY A 197 11.55 -17.25 44.71
N SER A 198 12.50 -17.74 43.89
CA SER A 198 13.73 -18.41 44.31
C SER A 198 14.94 -17.66 43.76
N ASP A 199 15.96 -17.44 44.59
CA ASP A 199 17.22 -16.79 44.23
C ASP A 199 18.40 -17.78 44.10
N VAL A 200 18.09 -19.08 44.02
CA VAL A 200 19.08 -20.15 43.88
C VAL A 200 19.60 -20.22 42.45
N ILE A 201 20.89 -19.93 42.26
CA ILE A 201 21.62 -20.02 40.99
C ILE A 201 22.74 -21.05 41.10
N PHE A 202 23.03 -21.77 40.02
CA PHE A 202 24.16 -22.70 39.88
C PHE A 202 24.90 -22.48 38.54
N ILE A 203 26.09 -23.10 38.39
CA ILE A 203 26.96 -22.95 37.21
C ILE A 203 27.10 -24.27 36.44
N GLU A 204 26.94 -24.20 35.14
CA GLU A 204 27.26 -25.28 34.21
C GLU A 204 28.24 -24.81 33.14
N LYS A 205 28.94 -25.77 32.52
CA LYS A 205 29.68 -25.51 31.30
C LYS A 205 28.72 -25.06 30.21
N TYR A 206 29.06 -23.97 29.51
CA TYR A 206 28.33 -23.59 28.32
C TYR A 206 28.79 -24.47 27.14
N LEU A 207 27.86 -25.24 26.58
CA LEU A 207 28.09 -25.95 25.33
C LEU A 207 27.85 -24.96 24.18
N GLU A 208 28.83 -24.82 23.29
CA GLU A 208 28.72 -24.00 22.09
C GLU A 208 27.91 -24.76 21.03
N ASN A 209 26.90 -24.09 20.46
CA ASN A 209 26.03 -24.59 19.40
C ASN A 209 25.50 -26.04 19.58
N PRO A 210 24.99 -26.42 20.77
CA PRO A 210 24.45 -27.75 20.98
C PRO A 210 23.17 -27.93 20.18
N LYS A 211 22.77 -29.19 20.01
CA LYS A 211 21.40 -29.54 19.65
C LYS A 211 20.59 -29.83 20.90
N HIS A 212 19.34 -29.40 20.90
CA HIS A 212 18.40 -29.70 21.98
C HIS A 212 17.54 -30.90 21.55
N ILE A 213 17.80 -32.04 22.18
CA ILE A 213 17.10 -33.30 21.90
C ILE A 213 16.32 -33.69 23.14
N GLU A 214 15.06 -34.07 22.98
CA GLU A 214 14.22 -34.45 24.11
C GLU A 214 13.46 -35.74 23.84
N VAL A 215 13.21 -36.53 24.87
CA VAL A 215 12.58 -37.85 24.78
C VAL A 215 11.25 -37.85 25.50
N GLN A 216 10.18 -38.20 24.78
CA GLN A 216 8.86 -38.36 25.36
C GLN A 216 8.78 -39.65 26.17
N ILE A 217 8.28 -39.56 27.41
CA ILE A 217 8.04 -40.69 28.30
C ILE A 217 6.54 -40.82 28.58
N LEU A 218 6.06 -42.07 28.68
CA LEU A 218 4.79 -42.44 29.29
C LEU A 218 5.03 -43.53 30.33
N GLY A 219 4.55 -43.32 31.56
CA GLY A 219 4.60 -44.32 32.64
C GLY A 219 3.25 -44.55 33.29
N ASP A 220 2.93 -45.78 33.70
CA ASP A 220 1.70 -46.09 34.45
C ASP A 220 1.93 -46.22 35.97
N ASN A 221 0.85 -46.45 36.71
CA ASN A 221 0.90 -46.61 38.18
C ASN A 221 1.52 -47.95 38.64
N TYR A 222 2.01 -48.79 37.72
CA TYR A 222 2.48 -50.15 37.99
C TYR A 222 3.96 -50.33 37.65
N GLY A 223 4.66 -49.24 37.35
CA GLY A 223 6.09 -49.23 37.03
C GLY A 223 6.41 -49.53 35.56
N ASN A 224 5.40 -49.65 34.68
CA ASN A 224 5.65 -49.79 33.25
C ASN A 224 5.96 -48.42 32.67
N ILE A 225 7.06 -48.31 31.92
CA ILE A 225 7.53 -47.07 31.29
C ILE A 225 7.95 -47.36 29.85
N VAL A 226 7.50 -46.51 28.93
CA VAL A 226 7.91 -46.53 27.52
C VAL A 226 8.34 -45.13 27.07
N HIS A 227 9.26 -45.05 26.11
CA HIS A 227 9.54 -43.81 25.39
C HIS A 227 8.76 -43.75 24.08
N LEU A 228 8.31 -42.55 23.70
CA LEU A 228 7.67 -42.28 22.39
C LEU A 228 8.65 -41.59 21.43
N TYR A 229 9.90 -42.08 21.46
CA TYR A 229 11.03 -41.53 20.72
C TYR A 229 11.34 -40.06 21.08
N GLU A 230 12.25 -39.48 20.31
CA GLU A 230 12.79 -38.16 20.51
C GLU A 230 12.18 -37.09 19.60
N ARG A 231 12.39 -35.84 20.00
CA ARG A 231 12.14 -34.63 19.22
C ARG A 231 13.41 -33.79 19.16
N ASP A 232 13.65 -33.16 18.01
CA ASP A 232 14.65 -32.11 17.86
C ASP A 232 13.96 -30.76 18.05
N CYS A 233 14.37 -30.05 19.10
CA CYS A 233 13.85 -28.75 19.49
C CYS A 233 14.96 -27.68 19.44
N SER A 234 15.97 -27.87 18.59
CA SER A 234 17.13 -26.99 18.48
C SER A 234 16.81 -25.63 17.84
N ILE A 235 15.69 -25.49 17.15
CA ILE A 235 15.30 -24.24 16.51
C ILE A 235 14.70 -23.32 17.57
N GLN A 236 15.56 -22.46 18.13
CA GLN A 236 15.27 -21.63 19.28
C GLN A 236 15.65 -20.17 19.03
N ARG A 237 14.91 -19.25 19.65
CA ARG A 237 15.28 -17.84 19.76
C ARG A 237 15.36 -17.47 21.23
N ARG A 238 16.49 -16.93 21.69
CA ARG A 238 16.70 -16.60 23.12
C ARG A 238 16.31 -17.74 24.06
N HIS A 239 16.69 -18.97 23.68
CA HIS A 239 16.37 -20.21 24.40
C HIS A 239 14.87 -20.58 24.47
N GLN A 240 14.02 -19.99 23.62
CA GLN A 240 12.62 -20.38 23.45
C GLN A 240 12.43 -21.18 22.17
N LYS A 241 11.76 -22.33 22.25
CA LYS A 241 11.48 -23.22 21.12
C LYS A 241 10.49 -22.59 20.14
N VAL A 242 10.83 -22.62 18.85
CA VAL A 242 10.02 -22.02 17.76
C VAL A 242 9.47 -23.09 16.82
N ILE A 243 10.34 -24.01 16.39
CA ILE A 243 10.00 -25.13 15.52
C ILE A 243 10.54 -26.41 16.14
N GLU A 244 9.70 -27.43 16.15
CA GLU A 244 10.06 -28.75 16.67
C GLU A 244 9.75 -29.81 15.63
N PHE A 245 10.55 -30.87 15.56
CA PHE A 245 10.27 -31.99 14.67
C PHE A 245 10.67 -33.33 15.25
N SER A 246 10.03 -34.39 14.75
CA SER A 246 10.30 -35.77 15.14
C SER A 246 10.29 -36.68 13.91
N PRO A 247 11.15 -37.71 13.86
CA PRO A 247 12.31 -37.95 14.74
C PRO A 247 13.47 -36.97 14.47
N ALA A 248 14.50 -36.97 15.32
CA ALA A 248 15.69 -36.13 15.13
C ALA A 248 16.57 -36.70 14.01
N LEU A 249 16.93 -35.85 13.03
CA LEU A 249 17.68 -36.26 11.84
C LEU A 249 19.16 -36.53 12.10
N VAL A 250 19.75 -35.81 13.06
CA VAL A 250 21.18 -35.90 13.36
C VAL A 250 21.55 -37.22 14.04
N LEU A 251 20.58 -37.91 14.64
CA LEU A 251 20.84 -39.09 15.46
C LEU A 251 20.95 -40.34 14.61
N SER A 252 22.08 -41.03 14.73
CA SER A 252 22.19 -42.43 14.29
C SER A 252 21.23 -43.31 15.10
N PRO A 253 20.82 -44.48 14.57
CA PRO A 253 19.99 -45.43 15.31
C PRO A 253 20.55 -45.78 16.69
N GLU A 254 21.87 -46.00 16.79
CA GLU A 254 22.56 -46.36 18.03
C GLU A 254 22.51 -45.21 19.04
N LYS A 255 22.77 -43.97 18.58
CA LYS A 255 22.72 -42.79 19.46
C LYS A 255 21.30 -42.51 19.94
N ARG A 256 20.30 -42.70 19.07
CA ARG A 256 18.89 -42.59 19.42
C ARG A 256 18.50 -43.59 20.49
N GLU A 257 18.90 -44.85 20.34
CA GLU A 257 18.65 -45.89 21.35
C GLU A 257 19.31 -45.55 22.68
N ALA A 258 20.56 -45.07 22.66
CA ALA A 258 21.27 -44.65 23.88
C ALA A 258 20.54 -43.51 24.61
N ILE A 259 20.17 -42.44 23.91
CA ILE A 259 19.45 -41.28 24.50
C ILE A 259 18.09 -41.72 25.05
N CYS A 260 17.34 -42.53 24.30
CA CYS A 260 16.05 -43.03 24.74
C CYS A 260 16.18 -43.96 25.97
N ALA A 261 17.19 -44.82 26.00
CA ALA A 261 17.45 -45.71 27.13
C ALA A 261 17.79 -44.92 28.39
N ASP A 262 18.61 -43.88 28.28
CA ASP A 262 18.99 -43.02 29.41
C ASP A 262 17.78 -42.21 29.92
N ALA A 263 16.90 -41.75 29.03
CA ALA A 263 15.63 -41.14 29.44
C ALA A 263 14.73 -42.11 30.22
N VAL A 264 14.63 -43.37 29.78
CA VAL A 264 13.88 -44.41 30.49
C VAL A 264 14.51 -44.73 31.85
N LYS A 265 15.84 -44.79 31.96
CA LYS A 265 16.53 -45.00 33.27
C LYS A 265 16.17 -43.91 34.27
N ILE A 266 16.20 -42.64 33.85
CA ILE A 266 15.82 -41.51 34.71
C ILE A 266 14.37 -41.63 35.18
N ALA A 267 13.45 -41.94 34.26
CA ALA A 267 12.04 -42.11 34.59
C ALA A 267 11.80 -43.30 35.55
N GLN A 268 12.51 -44.42 35.33
CA GLN A 268 12.45 -45.61 36.19
C GLN A 268 12.97 -45.34 37.61
N ALA A 269 14.02 -44.52 37.77
CA ALA A 269 14.61 -44.18 39.06
C ALA A 269 13.60 -43.58 40.06
N VAL A 270 12.54 -42.95 39.56
CA VAL A 270 11.49 -42.34 40.38
C VAL A 270 10.12 -43.00 40.21
N ASN A 271 10.05 -44.15 39.52
CA ASN A 271 8.80 -44.81 39.13
C ASN A 271 7.81 -43.83 38.47
N TYR A 272 8.30 -43.07 37.50
CA TYR A 272 7.56 -41.97 36.90
C TYR A 272 6.21 -42.42 36.33
N ARG A 273 5.15 -41.62 36.54
CA ARG A 273 3.80 -41.86 36.03
C ARG A 273 3.30 -40.70 35.17
N SER A 274 2.33 -40.99 34.30
CA SER A 274 1.77 -40.08 33.30
C SER A 274 2.78 -39.74 32.19
N ALA A 275 2.56 -38.65 31.47
CA ALA A 275 3.46 -38.15 30.43
C ALA A 275 4.47 -37.15 31.00
N GLY A 276 5.72 -37.27 30.57
CA GLY A 276 6.81 -36.35 30.88
C GLY A 276 7.86 -36.39 29.79
N THR A 277 8.78 -35.42 29.80
CA THR A 277 9.82 -35.34 28.78
C THR A 277 11.18 -35.15 29.43
N VAL A 278 12.15 -35.97 29.02
CA VAL A 278 13.55 -35.86 29.45
C VAL A 278 14.33 -35.10 28.39
N GLU A 279 14.92 -33.96 28.74
CA GLU A 279 15.65 -33.09 27.81
C GLU A 279 17.17 -33.30 27.92
N PHE A 280 17.84 -33.24 26.76
CA PHE A 280 19.28 -33.40 26.59
C PHE A 280 19.87 -32.32 25.69
N LEU A 281 21.11 -31.95 25.96
CA LEU A 281 21.95 -31.25 24.98
C LEU A 281 22.91 -32.25 24.32
N LEU A 282 22.99 -32.20 23.00
CA LEU A 282 23.93 -32.97 22.20
C LEU A 282 25.01 -32.01 21.69
N ASP A 283 26.28 -32.27 22.02
CA ASP A 283 27.41 -31.44 21.58
C ASP A 283 27.88 -31.77 20.15
N GLY A 284 28.87 -31.02 19.66
CA GLY A 284 29.45 -31.22 18.32
C GLY A 284 30.24 -32.52 18.14
N GLU A 285 30.64 -33.18 19.22
CA GLU A 285 31.30 -34.50 19.20
C GLU A 285 30.28 -35.66 19.24
N GLY A 286 29.01 -35.34 19.43
CA GLY A 286 27.93 -36.32 19.52
C GLY A 286 27.74 -36.89 20.92
N ASN A 287 28.30 -36.29 21.98
CA ASN A 287 28.01 -36.63 23.37
C ASN A 287 26.67 -36.00 23.78
N HIS A 288 25.87 -36.72 24.58
CA HIS A 288 24.58 -36.21 25.06
C HIS A 288 24.61 -36.03 26.56
N TYR A 289 23.99 -34.96 27.05
CA TYR A 289 24.01 -34.56 28.46
C TYR A 289 22.60 -34.24 28.93
N PHE A 290 22.14 -34.89 29.98
CA PHE A 290 20.86 -34.58 30.64
C PHE A 290 20.87 -33.15 31.17
N ILE A 291 19.79 -32.41 30.93
CA ILE A 291 19.61 -31.04 31.43
C ILE A 291 18.45 -30.88 32.41
N GLU A 292 17.29 -31.44 32.09
CA GLU A 292 16.10 -31.36 32.91
C GLU A 292 15.08 -32.42 32.50
N MET A 293 14.12 -32.69 33.37
CA MET A 293 12.90 -33.41 33.00
C MET A 293 11.72 -32.48 33.21
N ASN A 294 10.90 -32.31 32.19
CA ASN A 294 9.63 -31.60 32.27
C ASN A 294 8.55 -32.60 32.75
N PRO A 295 8.07 -32.52 34.00
CA PRO A 295 7.19 -33.53 34.57
C PRO A 295 5.71 -33.31 34.15
N ARG A 296 5.48 -33.05 32.86
CA ARG A 296 4.17 -32.73 32.26
C ARG A 296 4.17 -32.96 30.74
N ILE A 297 3.02 -32.78 30.11
CA ILE A 297 2.92 -32.66 28.65
C ILE A 297 3.64 -31.38 28.16
N GLN A 298 4.11 -31.39 26.91
CA GLN A 298 4.73 -30.24 26.25
C GLN A 298 3.91 -29.79 25.04
N VAL A 299 4.17 -28.56 24.59
CA VAL A 299 3.47 -27.94 23.44
C VAL A 299 3.65 -28.79 22.18
N GLU A 300 4.85 -29.33 22.00
CA GLU A 300 5.36 -30.15 20.91
C GLU A 300 5.05 -31.66 21.03
N HIS A 301 4.21 -32.09 21.98
CA HIS A 301 3.77 -33.49 22.05
C HIS A 301 3.16 -33.98 20.73
N THR A 302 2.54 -33.07 19.98
CA THR A 302 1.83 -33.31 18.72
C THR A 302 2.70 -33.97 17.66
N VAL A 303 3.99 -33.61 17.53
CA VAL A 303 4.87 -34.26 16.52
C VAL A 303 5.15 -35.71 16.89
N SER A 304 5.23 -36.04 18.18
CA SER A 304 5.35 -37.43 18.66
C SER A 304 4.06 -38.21 18.40
N GLU A 305 2.89 -37.61 18.64
CA GLU A 305 1.61 -38.26 18.31
C GLU A 305 1.50 -38.55 16.81
N MET A 306 1.90 -37.60 15.96
CA MET A 306 1.82 -37.75 14.51
C MET A 306 2.72 -38.87 13.96
N VAL A 307 3.92 -39.05 14.51
CA VAL A 307 4.84 -40.10 14.03
C VAL A 307 4.62 -41.45 14.69
N THR A 308 4.02 -41.51 15.88
CA THR A 308 3.78 -42.78 16.60
C THR A 308 2.34 -43.30 16.47
N GLY A 309 1.38 -42.42 16.20
CA GLY A 309 -0.05 -42.73 16.23
C GLY A 309 -0.64 -42.89 17.64
N ILE A 310 0.11 -42.51 18.68
CA ILE A 310 -0.31 -42.65 20.08
C ILE A 310 -0.87 -41.31 20.57
N ASP A 311 -2.10 -41.32 21.08
CA ASP A 311 -2.69 -40.15 21.73
C ASP A 311 -2.17 -40.03 23.17
N ILE A 312 -1.30 -39.04 23.40
CA ILE A 312 -0.61 -38.84 24.67
C ILE A 312 -1.59 -38.34 25.73
N VAL A 313 -2.52 -37.44 25.38
CA VAL A 313 -3.44 -36.82 26.34
C VAL A 313 -4.50 -37.83 26.81
N GLN A 314 -5.06 -38.63 25.92
CA GLN A 314 -5.94 -39.74 26.29
C GLN A 314 -5.20 -40.73 27.19
N SER A 315 -3.95 -41.06 26.84
CA SER A 315 -3.11 -41.95 27.66
C SER A 315 -2.91 -41.38 29.07
N GLN A 316 -2.63 -40.09 29.23
CA GLN A 316 -2.52 -39.44 30.55
C GLN A 316 -3.80 -39.61 31.39
N ILE A 317 -4.97 -39.39 30.77
CA ILE A 317 -6.27 -39.52 31.45
C ILE A 317 -6.52 -40.98 31.85
N LEU A 318 -6.28 -41.94 30.96
CA LEU A 318 -6.48 -43.37 31.22
C LEU A 318 -5.52 -43.88 32.31
N ILE A 319 -4.25 -43.45 32.28
CA ILE A 319 -3.28 -43.77 33.34
C ILE A 319 -3.78 -43.24 34.69
N ALA A 320 -4.29 -42.01 34.74
CA ALA A 320 -4.87 -41.43 35.95
C ALA A 320 -6.13 -42.18 36.44
N GLN A 321 -6.93 -42.75 35.53
CA GLN A 321 -8.04 -43.66 35.88
C GLN A 321 -7.59 -45.03 36.42
N GLY A 322 -6.29 -45.34 36.33
CA GLY A 322 -5.66 -46.55 36.83
C GLY A 322 -5.43 -47.64 35.79
N TYR A 323 -5.59 -47.36 34.50
CA TYR A 323 -5.26 -48.30 33.42
C TYR A 323 -3.75 -48.53 33.34
N ARG A 324 -3.37 -49.77 32.99
CA ARG A 324 -1.99 -50.15 32.65
C ARG A 324 -1.68 -49.78 31.20
N LEU A 325 -0.40 -49.54 30.88
CA LEU A 325 0.01 -49.33 29.49
C LEU A 325 -0.41 -50.50 28.57
N GLU A 326 -0.31 -51.74 29.06
CA GLU A 326 -0.70 -52.96 28.34
C GLU A 326 -2.20 -53.16 28.17
N SER A 327 -3.04 -52.33 28.80
CA SER A 327 -4.50 -52.43 28.70
C SER A 327 -4.97 -52.25 27.25
N LYS A 328 -6.15 -52.78 26.92
CA LYS A 328 -6.72 -52.65 25.58
C LYS A 328 -7.03 -51.18 25.24
N GLU A 329 -7.35 -50.39 26.27
CA GLU A 329 -7.69 -48.98 26.16
C GLU A 329 -6.49 -48.10 25.81
N ILE A 330 -5.28 -48.42 26.31
CA ILE A 330 -4.04 -47.68 25.99
C ILE A 330 -3.27 -48.34 24.83
N GLY A 331 -3.18 -49.67 24.80
CA GLY A 331 -2.63 -50.43 23.68
C GLY A 331 -1.10 -50.49 23.60
N LEU A 332 -0.38 -50.32 24.71
CA LEU A 332 1.09 -50.28 24.76
C LEU A 332 1.67 -51.40 25.66
N PRO A 333 1.68 -52.66 25.21
CA PRO A 333 2.16 -53.79 26.01
C PRO A 333 3.67 -53.82 26.24
N SER A 334 4.46 -53.13 25.40
CA SER A 334 5.92 -53.04 25.54
C SER A 334 6.48 -51.92 24.66
N GLN A 335 7.77 -51.57 24.86
CA GLN A 335 8.48 -50.61 24.00
C GLN A 335 8.41 -50.97 22.50
N LYS A 336 8.33 -52.26 22.15
CA LYS A 336 8.24 -52.73 20.75
C LYS A 336 6.94 -52.33 20.04
N ALA A 337 5.90 -51.97 20.80
CA ALA A 337 4.63 -51.51 20.23
C ALA A 337 4.71 -50.07 19.72
N VAL A 338 5.71 -49.31 20.16
CA VAL A 338 5.95 -47.93 19.71
C VAL A 338 6.79 -47.98 18.43
N GLN A 339 6.25 -47.50 17.31
CA GLN A 339 6.96 -47.42 16.04
C GLN A 339 6.87 -46.01 15.46
N VAL A 340 7.98 -45.52 14.94
CA VAL A 340 8.03 -44.24 14.21
C VAL A 340 7.62 -44.46 12.75
N ARG A 341 6.71 -43.62 12.25
CA ARG A 341 6.28 -43.60 10.85
C ARG A 341 6.44 -42.18 10.31
N GLY A 342 7.35 -42.02 9.35
CA GLY A 342 7.59 -40.74 8.69
C GLY A 342 8.20 -39.69 9.62
N TYR A 343 7.92 -38.43 9.31
CA TYR A 343 8.44 -37.24 9.97
C TYR A 343 7.30 -36.26 10.22
N SER A 344 7.38 -35.54 11.33
CA SER A 344 6.44 -34.48 11.65
C SER A 344 7.16 -33.22 12.12
N ILE A 345 6.64 -32.06 11.71
CA ILE A 345 7.17 -30.73 12.04
C ILE A 345 6.02 -29.90 12.61
N GLN A 346 6.25 -29.24 13.73
CA GLN A 346 5.36 -28.24 14.32
C GLN A 346 5.94 -26.84 14.16
N CYS A 347 5.12 -25.91 13.69
CA CYS A 347 5.38 -24.48 13.73
C CYS A 347 4.29 -23.77 14.53
N ARG A 348 4.67 -22.76 15.31
CA ARG A 348 3.75 -21.93 16.11
C ARG A 348 3.53 -20.61 15.40
N VAL A 349 2.32 -20.40 14.90
CA VAL A 349 1.93 -19.11 14.34
C VAL A 349 1.52 -18.19 15.48
N THR A 350 2.23 -17.09 15.66
CA THR A 350 2.06 -16.12 16.75
C THR A 350 1.79 -14.72 16.20
N THR A 351 1.35 -13.80 17.06
CA THR A 351 1.24 -12.37 16.73
C THR A 351 2.57 -11.60 16.84
N GLU A 352 3.70 -12.29 17.00
CA GLU A 352 5.00 -11.63 17.14
C GLU A 352 5.47 -11.09 15.79
N ASN A 353 5.75 -9.79 15.70
CA ASN A 353 6.30 -9.20 14.49
C ASN A 353 7.83 -9.35 14.44
N PRO A 354 8.41 -10.15 13.52
CA PRO A 354 9.86 -10.35 13.45
C PRO A 354 10.64 -9.06 13.14
N SER A 355 10.08 -8.14 12.36
CA SER A 355 10.68 -6.83 12.04
C SER A 355 10.67 -5.85 13.22
N LYS A 356 9.84 -6.09 14.24
CA LYS A 356 9.80 -5.30 15.49
C LYS A 356 10.34 -6.11 16.68
N ASN A 357 11.41 -6.87 16.45
CA ASN A 357 12.07 -7.70 17.47
C ASN A 357 11.12 -8.69 18.18
N PHE A 358 10.15 -9.22 17.43
CA PHE A 358 9.11 -10.15 17.90
C PHE A 358 8.22 -9.58 19.02
N ALA A 359 7.98 -8.26 19.01
CA ALA A 359 6.95 -7.69 19.86
C ALA A 359 5.58 -8.29 19.47
N PRO A 360 4.80 -8.81 20.43
CA PRO A 360 3.48 -9.37 20.14
C PRO A 360 2.50 -8.25 19.80
N ASP A 361 1.88 -8.34 18.63
CA ASP A 361 0.83 -7.46 18.20
C ASP A 361 -0.51 -7.80 18.89
N THR A 362 -1.37 -6.80 19.03
CA THR A 362 -2.66 -6.88 19.72
C THR A 362 -3.73 -6.22 18.87
N GLY A 363 -4.92 -6.80 18.82
CA GLY A 363 -5.98 -6.27 17.98
C GLY A 363 -7.06 -7.28 17.70
N LYS A 364 -7.97 -6.91 16.80
CA LYS A 364 -9.03 -7.80 16.33
C LYS A 364 -8.52 -8.53 15.08
N ILE A 365 -8.77 -9.84 15.01
CA ILE A 365 -8.53 -10.62 13.79
C ILE A 365 -9.74 -10.43 12.86
N ASP A 366 -9.52 -9.81 11.71
CA ASP A 366 -10.57 -9.54 10.71
C ASP A 366 -10.81 -10.74 9.80
N VAL A 367 -9.74 -11.49 9.49
CA VAL A 367 -9.79 -12.67 8.63
C VAL A 367 -8.91 -13.75 9.25
N TYR A 368 -9.44 -14.95 9.31
CA TYR A 368 -8.70 -16.13 9.72
C TYR A 368 -9.08 -17.31 8.83
N ARG A 369 -8.19 -17.67 7.89
CA ARG A 369 -8.31 -18.86 7.05
C ARG A 369 -7.10 -19.74 7.29
N THR A 370 -7.31 -21.06 7.35
CA THR A 370 -6.24 -22.01 7.67
C THR A 370 -5.92 -22.89 6.47
N GLY A 371 -4.64 -23.19 6.25
CA GLY A 371 -4.21 -24.14 5.23
C GLY A 371 -4.39 -25.59 5.69
N SER A 372 -5.53 -26.22 5.41
CA SER A 372 -5.78 -27.64 5.76
C SER A 372 -5.32 -28.63 4.68
N GLY A 373 -5.55 -29.94 4.84
CA GLY A 373 -5.24 -30.97 3.83
C GLY A 373 -4.60 -32.24 4.39
N PHE A 374 -4.32 -33.23 3.54
CA PHE A 374 -3.69 -34.48 3.97
C PHE A 374 -2.30 -34.26 4.56
N GLY A 375 -2.08 -34.80 5.77
CA GLY A 375 -0.82 -34.65 6.49
C GLY A 375 -0.68 -33.31 7.22
N ILE A 376 -1.78 -32.59 7.43
CA ILE A 376 -1.81 -31.36 8.23
C ILE A 376 -2.75 -31.52 9.42
N ARG A 377 -2.26 -31.17 10.59
CA ARG A 377 -2.99 -31.09 11.85
C ARG A 377 -2.90 -29.66 12.36
N LEU A 378 -4.04 -29.15 12.86
CA LEU A 378 -4.15 -27.80 13.39
C LEU A 378 -4.68 -27.84 14.83
N ASP A 379 -3.90 -27.31 15.75
CA ASP A 379 -4.29 -27.14 17.15
C ASP A 379 -4.44 -25.63 17.39
N GLY A 380 -5.66 -25.14 17.21
CA GLY A 380 -6.01 -23.72 17.30
C GLY A 380 -6.10 -23.22 18.74
N GLY A 381 -5.49 -22.05 19.00
CA GLY A 381 -5.61 -21.31 20.25
C GLY A 381 -6.64 -20.19 20.12
N ASN A 382 -6.17 -18.94 20.11
CA ASN A 382 -7.02 -17.75 20.00
C ASN A 382 -7.19 -17.24 18.55
N GLY A 383 -6.65 -17.95 17.55
CA GLY A 383 -6.83 -17.61 16.14
C GLY A 383 -8.21 -18.01 15.61
N TYR A 384 -9.11 -17.04 15.43
CA TYR A 384 -10.37 -17.19 14.70
C TYR A 384 -10.91 -15.81 14.27
N THR A 385 -11.75 -15.77 13.23
CA THR A 385 -12.35 -14.51 12.75
C THR A 385 -13.16 -13.83 13.85
N GLY A 386 -12.85 -12.56 14.12
CA GLY A 386 -13.47 -11.76 15.17
C GLY A 386 -12.81 -11.88 16.56
N SER A 387 -11.79 -12.72 16.72
CA SER A 387 -11.03 -12.84 17.97
C SER A 387 -10.33 -11.53 18.33
N ILE A 388 -10.26 -11.24 19.64
CA ILE A 388 -9.51 -10.08 20.17
C ILE A 388 -8.27 -10.59 20.89
N ILE A 389 -7.10 -10.27 20.35
CA ILE A 389 -5.81 -10.62 20.93
C ILE A 389 -5.40 -9.58 21.96
N ASN A 390 -5.34 -10.01 23.22
CA ASN A 390 -4.99 -9.16 24.36
C ASN A 390 -3.50 -9.27 24.73
N PRO A 391 -2.90 -8.23 25.34
CA PRO A 391 -1.48 -8.22 25.72
C PRO A 391 -1.13 -9.08 26.96
N TYR A 392 -2.12 -9.71 27.59
CA TYR A 392 -1.94 -10.33 28.93
C TYR A 392 -1.39 -11.76 28.90
N TYR A 393 -1.40 -12.43 27.75
CA TYR A 393 -1.09 -13.84 27.60
C TYR A 393 -0.08 -14.09 26.48
N ASP A 394 0.22 -15.36 26.20
CA ASP A 394 1.02 -15.75 25.05
C ASP A 394 0.37 -15.36 23.72
N SER A 395 1.21 -15.08 22.73
CA SER A 395 0.83 -14.59 21.39
C SER A 395 0.39 -15.71 20.44
N LEU A 396 0.16 -16.93 20.93
CA LEU A 396 -0.14 -18.10 20.10
C LEU A 396 -1.53 -18.00 19.45
N LEU A 397 -1.57 -18.09 18.13
CA LEU A 397 -2.81 -18.17 17.35
C LEU A 397 -3.18 -19.62 17.04
N VAL A 398 -2.25 -20.36 16.45
CA VAL A 398 -2.43 -21.76 16.03
C VAL A 398 -1.10 -22.49 15.94
N LYS A 399 -1.10 -23.76 16.30
CA LYS A 399 -0.01 -24.69 15.99
C LYS A 399 -0.32 -25.38 14.66
N ILE A 400 0.60 -25.28 13.71
CA ILE A 400 0.54 -25.97 12.43
C ILE A 400 1.49 -27.17 12.51
N ILE A 401 0.92 -28.37 12.43
CA ILE A 401 1.67 -29.61 12.47
C ILE A 401 1.56 -30.29 11.12
N SER A 402 2.69 -30.59 10.50
CA SER A 402 2.78 -31.32 9.25
C SER A 402 3.29 -32.73 9.48
N TRP A 403 2.89 -33.68 8.63
CA TRP A 403 3.40 -35.03 8.61
C TRP A 403 3.59 -35.55 7.18
N SER A 404 4.70 -36.24 6.95
CA SER A 404 4.90 -37.01 5.72
C SER A 404 5.89 -38.16 5.89
N ARG A 405 6.04 -38.97 4.84
CA ARG A 405 6.96 -40.10 4.79
C ARG A 405 8.43 -39.67 4.70
N THR A 406 8.69 -38.47 4.17
CA THR A 406 10.03 -37.86 4.09
C THR A 406 10.03 -36.52 4.80
N PHE A 407 11.17 -36.12 5.36
CA PHE A 407 11.31 -34.84 6.05
C PHE A 407 11.06 -33.67 5.10
N GLU A 408 11.66 -33.69 3.90
CA GLU A 408 11.47 -32.66 2.89
C GLU A 408 9.99 -32.46 2.50
N ASP A 409 9.20 -33.53 2.40
CA ASP A 409 7.78 -33.41 2.09
C ASP A 409 6.97 -32.91 3.30
N ALA A 410 7.38 -33.23 4.53
CA ALA A 410 6.81 -32.60 5.72
C ALA A 410 7.08 -31.08 5.71
N ILE A 411 8.29 -30.64 5.36
CA ILE A 411 8.62 -29.22 5.17
C ILE A 411 7.72 -28.61 4.09
N ASN A 412 7.58 -29.25 2.93
CA ASN A 412 6.77 -28.71 1.83
C ASN A 412 5.30 -28.58 2.22
N LYS A 413 4.73 -29.57 2.91
CA LYS A 413 3.37 -29.51 3.45
C LYS A 413 3.22 -28.37 4.47
N CYS A 414 4.19 -28.21 5.37
CA CYS A 414 4.21 -27.12 6.36
C CYS A 414 4.26 -25.74 5.68
N LYS A 415 5.19 -25.54 4.73
CA LYS A 415 5.30 -24.30 3.94
C LYS A 415 4.01 -23.98 3.19
N ARG A 416 3.41 -24.98 2.53
CA ARG A 416 2.11 -24.82 1.85
C ARG A 416 1.00 -24.44 2.85
N SER A 417 0.99 -25.05 4.03
CA SER A 417 0.03 -24.74 5.09
C SER A 417 0.12 -23.30 5.59
N ILE A 418 1.34 -22.83 5.80
CA ILE A 418 1.59 -21.45 6.22
C ILE A 418 1.21 -20.49 5.09
N ARG A 419 1.55 -20.78 3.83
CA ARG A 419 1.20 -19.93 2.68
C ARG A 419 -0.30 -19.82 2.39
N GLU A 420 -1.05 -20.88 2.66
CA GLU A 420 -2.52 -20.88 2.54
C GLU A 420 -3.21 -20.26 3.76
N THR A 421 -2.50 -20.15 4.89
CA THR A 421 -3.03 -19.47 6.06
C THR A 421 -3.11 -17.97 5.76
N THR A 422 -4.26 -17.38 6.03
CA THR A 422 -4.53 -15.96 5.79
C THR A 422 -5.05 -15.35 7.08
N ILE A 423 -4.22 -14.50 7.69
CA ILE A 423 -4.55 -13.80 8.93
C ILE A 423 -4.42 -12.30 8.66
N HIS A 424 -5.51 -11.56 8.90
CA HIS A 424 -5.53 -10.11 8.78
C HIS A 424 -6.05 -9.48 10.08
N GLY A 425 -5.66 -8.23 10.33
CA GLY A 425 -6.01 -7.46 11.52
C GLY A 425 -4.94 -7.45 12.62
N VAL A 426 -4.00 -8.40 12.59
CA VAL A 426 -2.79 -8.43 13.43
C VAL A 426 -1.58 -8.90 12.60
N GLU A 427 -0.39 -8.43 12.95
CA GLU A 427 0.87 -8.92 12.38
C GLU A 427 1.17 -10.35 12.87
N THR A 428 1.87 -11.16 12.05
CA THR A 428 2.21 -12.56 12.38
C THR A 428 3.68 -12.89 12.08
N ASN A 429 4.16 -14.01 12.63
CA ASN A 429 5.51 -14.54 12.39
C ASN A 429 5.61 -15.48 11.16
N GLU A 430 4.59 -15.56 10.30
CA GLU A 430 4.49 -16.55 9.20
C GLU A 430 5.65 -16.47 8.20
N ALA A 431 6.04 -15.26 7.80
CA ALA A 431 7.13 -15.05 6.86
C ALA A 431 8.49 -15.52 7.43
N PHE A 432 8.72 -15.28 8.72
CA PHE A 432 9.90 -15.79 9.42
C PHE A 432 9.93 -17.32 9.44
N LEU A 433 8.80 -17.97 9.73
CA LEU A 433 8.68 -19.43 9.69
C LEU A 433 8.99 -19.98 8.28
N LEU A 434 8.50 -19.32 7.22
CA LEU A 434 8.78 -19.71 5.84
C LEU A 434 10.27 -19.59 5.49
N ASN A 435 10.94 -18.55 5.97
CA ASN A 435 12.38 -18.37 5.79
C ASN A 435 13.16 -19.51 6.47
N VAL A 436 12.84 -19.83 7.73
CA VAL A 436 13.46 -20.94 8.46
C VAL A 436 13.25 -22.28 7.73
N LEU A 437 12.01 -22.59 7.34
CA LEU A 437 11.68 -23.83 6.63
C LEU A 437 12.32 -23.95 5.23
N SER A 438 12.74 -22.83 4.64
CA SER A 438 13.40 -22.79 3.33
C SER A 438 14.92 -22.77 3.44
N HIS A 439 15.47 -22.58 4.64
CA HIS A 439 16.91 -22.45 4.85
C HIS A 439 17.62 -23.81 4.72
N SER A 440 18.76 -23.82 4.04
CA SER A 440 19.49 -25.06 3.72
C SER A 440 19.95 -25.82 4.97
N THR A 441 20.36 -25.12 6.02
CA THR A 441 20.76 -25.70 7.32
C THR A 441 19.61 -26.45 7.99
N PHE A 442 18.39 -25.92 7.91
CA PHE A 442 17.20 -26.56 8.48
C PHE A 442 16.82 -27.81 7.70
N ILE A 443 16.81 -27.74 6.36
CA ILE A 443 16.49 -28.89 5.49
C ILE A 443 17.44 -30.07 5.75
N LYS A 444 18.72 -29.79 6.02
CA LYS A 444 19.74 -30.80 6.36
C LYS A 444 19.67 -31.29 7.82
N GLY A 445 18.79 -30.72 8.66
CA GLY A 445 18.74 -31.04 10.08
C GLY A 445 19.96 -30.59 10.88
N ALA A 446 20.75 -29.64 10.37
CA ALA A 446 22.03 -29.22 10.95
C ALA A 446 21.93 -28.01 11.89
N CYS A 447 20.73 -27.53 12.22
CA CYS A 447 20.53 -26.40 13.13
C CYS A 447 20.94 -26.77 14.57
N GLY A 448 21.84 -25.98 15.17
CA GLY A 448 22.05 -25.92 16.62
C GLY A 448 21.20 -24.82 17.27
N THR A 449 21.28 -24.67 18.59
CA THR A 449 20.48 -23.68 19.34
C THR A 449 20.79 -22.22 19.01
N GLY A 450 21.95 -21.92 18.43
CA GLY A 450 22.34 -20.59 17.96
C GLY A 450 21.81 -20.23 16.55
N PHE A 451 21.20 -21.17 15.82
CA PHE A 451 20.89 -21.01 14.40
C PHE A 451 20.13 -19.72 14.06
N ILE A 452 19.08 -19.36 14.81
CA ILE A 452 18.29 -18.15 14.52
C ILE A 452 19.12 -16.89 14.80
N ASP A 453 19.89 -16.87 15.88
CA ASP A 453 20.68 -15.71 16.29
C ASP A 453 21.89 -15.49 15.35
N ASP A 454 22.43 -16.57 14.76
CA ASP A 454 23.59 -16.56 13.85
C ASP A 454 23.24 -16.35 12.36
N THR A 455 21.96 -16.28 12.00
CA THR A 455 21.50 -16.25 10.58
C THR A 455 20.64 -15.00 10.29
N PRO A 456 21.25 -13.81 10.08
CA PRO A 456 20.52 -12.55 9.88
C PRO A 456 19.57 -12.53 8.67
N GLU A 457 19.83 -13.32 7.64
CA GLU A 457 19.01 -13.41 6.43
C GLU A 457 17.60 -13.98 6.70
N LEU A 458 17.39 -14.67 7.82
CA LEU A 458 16.05 -15.14 8.23
C LEU A 458 15.07 -13.97 8.47
N PHE A 459 15.61 -12.78 8.74
CA PHE A 459 14.86 -11.56 9.06
C PHE A 459 14.63 -10.66 7.84
N ASP A 460 15.15 -11.03 6.67
CA ASP A 460 14.80 -10.36 5.41
C ASP A 460 13.38 -10.76 4.98
N ILE A 461 12.42 -10.04 5.56
CA ILE A 461 11.00 -10.25 5.33
C ILE A 461 10.51 -9.09 4.48
N THR A 462 10.21 -9.37 3.22
CA THR A 462 9.50 -8.42 2.36
C THR A 462 8.02 -8.45 2.76
N PRO A 463 7.42 -7.34 3.25
CA PRO A 463 6.01 -7.31 3.56
C PRO A 463 5.20 -7.59 2.31
N ARG A 464 4.31 -8.59 2.34
CA ARG A 464 3.34 -8.79 1.26
C ARG A 464 2.17 -7.83 1.50
N GLY A 465 2.00 -6.86 0.60
CA GLY A 465 0.84 -5.96 0.65
C GLY A 465 -0.47 -6.71 0.47
N ASP A 466 -1.50 -6.33 1.21
CA ASP A 466 -2.87 -6.81 1.01
C ASP A 466 -3.53 -6.00 -0.13
N GLN A 467 -3.33 -6.46 -1.37
CA GLN A 467 -3.89 -5.82 -2.56
C GLN A 467 -5.42 -5.81 -2.55
N GLU A 468 -6.07 -6.82 -1.94
CA GLU A 468 -7.52 -6.86 -1.77
C GLU A 468 -7.96 -5.71 -0.87
N ALA A 469 -7.38 -5.57 0.32
CA ALA A 469 -7.70 -4.47 1.23
C ALA A 469 -7.38 -3.10 0.63
N ALA A 470 -6.30 -2.99 -0.16
CA ALA A 470 -5.95 -1.75 -0.84
C ALA A 470 -7.02 -1.30 -1.85
N ILE A 471 -7.51 -2.22 -2.70
CA ILE A 471 -8.58 -1.92 -3.67
C ILE A 471 -9.88 -1.58 -2.94
N LEU A 472 -10.24 -2.33 -1.91
CA LEU A 472 -11.43 -2.03 -1.10
C LEU A 472 -11.31 -0.67 -0.42
N LYS A 473 -10.11 -0.29 0.04
CA LYS A 473 -9.85 1.04 0.57
C LYS A 473 -10.05 2.11 -0.49
N TYR A 474 -9.51 1.92 -1.69
CA TYR A 474 -9.70 2.87 -2.80
C TYR A 474 -11.20 3.06 -3.12
N ILE A 475 -11.94 1.97 -3.31
CA ILE A 475 -13.39 2.02 -3.57
C ILE A 475 -14.11 2.69 -2.40
N GLY A 476 -13.78 2.34 -1.15
CA GLY A 476 -14.34 2.94 0.05
C GLY A 476 -14.11 4.46 0.13
N GLU A 477 -12.90 4.93 -0.18
CA GLU A 477 -12.58 6.36 -0.26
C GLU A 477 -13.44 7.08 -1.31
N LYS A 478 -13.61 6.49 -2.50
CA LYS A 478 -14.49 7.05 -3.54
C LYS A 478 -15.94 7.17 -3.06
N VAL A 479 -16.47 6.11 -2.48
CA VAL A 479 -17.85 6.05 -2.01
C VAL A 479 -18.12 7.05 -0.87
N ILE A 480 -17.22 7.14 0.11
CA ILE A 480 -17.43 7.97 1.31
C ILE A 480 -17.12 9.45 1.03
N ASN A 481 -15.98 9.75 0.41
CA ASN A 481 -15.43 11.11 0.37
C ASN A 481 -15.71 11.83 -0.95
N GLU A 482 -15.80 11.11 -2.07
CA GLU A 482 -16.02 11.71 -3.39
C GLU A 482 -17.50 11.67 -3.80
N SER A 483 -18.07 10.48 -4.07
CA SER A 483 -19.47 10.33 -4.49
C SER A 483 -20.46 10.52 -3.33
N LYS A 484 -19.99 10.47 -2.08
CA LYS A 484 -20.77 10.70 -0.86
C LYS A 484 -21.99 9.79 -0.76
N GLY A 485 -21.89 8.58 -1.31
CA GLY A 485 -22.97 7.60 -1.38
C GLY A 485 -24.13 7.97 -2.30
N VAL A 486 -23.94 8.93 -3.22
CA VAL A 486 -24.95 9.27 -4.24
C VAL A 486 -24.82 8.28 -5.40
N PRO A 487 -25.89 7.53 -5.74
CA PRO A 487 -25.82 6.58 -6.82
C PRO A 487 -25.77 7.24 -8.18
N HIS A 488 -24.78 6.84 -8.98
CA HIS A 488 -24.64 7.20 -10.38
C HIS A 488 -24.89 5.95 -11.23
N ASN A 489 -25.92 6.01 -12.07
CA ASN A 489 -26.26 4.92 -12.99
C ASN A 489 -25.93 5.36 -14.41
N TYR A 490 -24.99 4.65 -15.04
CA TYR A 490 -24.61 4.85 -16.43
C TYR A 490 -25.14 3.72 -17.31
N ASN A 491 -25.36 4.01 -18.60
CA ASN A 491 -25.65 2.96 -19.57
C ASN A 491 -24.43 2.04 -19.72
N VAL A 492 -24.68 0.76 -19.99
CA VAL A 492 -23.61 -0.15 -20.44
C VAL A 492 -23.17 0.28 -21.84
N PRO A 493 -21.91 0.67 -22.07
CA PRO A 493 -21.47 1.16 -23.37
C PRO A 493 -21.63 0.11 -24.47
N ARG A 494 -22.24 0.49 -25.58
CA ARG A 494 -22.42 -0.40 -26.74
C ARG A 494 -21.12 -0.46 -27.54
N VAL A 495 -20.38 -1.55 -27.40
CA VAL A 495 -19.17 -1.80 -28.20
C VAL A 495 -19.59 -2.38 -29.56
N PRO A 496 -19.32 -1.69 -30.69
CA PRO A 496 -19.64 -2.19 -32.02
C PRO A 496 -18.92 -3.52 -32.29
N LYS A 497 -19.63 -4.46 -32.92
CA LYS A 497 -19.04 -5.75 -33.30
C LYS A 497 -18.18 -5.59 -34.54
N VAL A 498 -17.01 -6.21 -34.54
CA VAL A 498 -16.14 -6.32 -35.72
C VAL A 498 -16.14 -7.76 -36.24
N PRO A 499 -16.00 -7.98 -37.56
CA PRO A 499 -15.80 -9.33 -38.10
C PRO A 499 -14.55 -10.00 -37.52
N ASN A 500 -14.54 -11.34 -37.42
CA ASN A 500 -13.36 -12.08 -37.00
C ASN A 500 -12.25 -11.96 -38.05
N ARG A 501 -11.05 -11.50 -37.64
CA ARG A 501 -9.85 -11.35 -38.48
C ARG A 501 -10.09 -10.48 -39.74
N PRO A 502 -10.42 -9.19 -39.57
CA PRO A 502 -10.57 -8.30 -40.71
C PRO A 502 -9.21 -8.10 -41.40
N GLU A 503 -9.20 -8.03 -42.73
CA GLU A 503 -8.04 -7.51 -43.45
C GLU A 503 -7.95 -6.00 -43.19
N LEU A 504 -6.96 -5.59 -42.41
CA LEU A 504 -6.74 -4.19 -42.04
C LEU A 504 -5.57 -3.63 -42.84
N SER A 505 -5.86 -2.60 -43.64
CA SER A 505 -4.87 -1.81 -44.37
C SER A 505 -5.30 -0.35 -44.34
N GLY A 506 -4.36 0.56 -44.15
CA GLY A 506 -4.64 1.99 -44.05
C GLY A 506 -3.37 2.82 -44.22
N THR A 507 -3.42 4.07 -43.73
CA THR A 507 -2.32 5.04 -43.90
C THR A 507 -1.01 4.60 -43.25
N ARG A 508 -1.06 3.78 -42.20
CA ARG A 508 0.15 3.25 -41.55
C ARG A 508 0.93 2.33 -42.48
N GLN A 509 0.26 1.49 -43.25
CA GLN A 509 0.92 0.59 -44.20
C GLN A 509 1.59 1.35 -45.35
N ILE A 510 1.06 2.53 -45.72
CA ILE A 510 1.72 3.42 -46.70
C ILE A 510 3.02 3.95 -46.10
N LEU A 511 2.99 4.44 -44.86
CA LEU A 511 4.18 4.91 -44.15
C LEU A 511 5.24 3.79 -44.01
N ASP A 512 4.82 2.59 -43.64
CA ASP A 512 5.75 1.47 -43.42
C ASP A 512 6.38 0.94 -44.72
N SER A 513 5.63 0.98 -45.83
CA SER A 513 6.11 0.46 -47.12
C SER A 513 6.84 1.50 -47.98
N GLN A 514 6.49 2.79 -47.85
CA GLN A 514 6.97 3.86 -48.74
C GLN A 514 7.60 5.05 -48.01
N GLY A 515 7.64 5.05 -46.69
CA GLY A 515 8.18 6.14 -45.87
C GLY A 515 7.32 7.41 -45.89
N ALA A 516 7.77 8.44 -45.17
CA ALA A 516 7.06 9.71 -45.03
C ALA A 516 6.83 10.42 -46.38
N GLU A 517 7.81 10.39 -47.30
CA GLU A 517 7.66 10.92 -48.66
C GLU A 517 6.58 10.19 -49.47
N GLY A 518 6.46 8.88 -49.29
CA GLY A 518 5.38 8.08 -49.87
C GLY A 518 4.01 8.57 -49.42
N VAL A 519 3.87 8.88 -48.12
CA VAL A 519 2.64 9.45 -47.56
C VAL A 519 2.37 10.85 -48.13
N VAL A 520 3.37 11.73 -48.21
CA VAL A 520 3.22 13.07 -48.82
C VAL A 520 2.75 12.98 -50.27
N LYS A 521 3.35 12.08 -51.06
CA LYS A 521 2.92 11.83 -52.44
C LYS A 521 1.48 11.30 -52.50
N TRP A 522 1.12 10.39 -51.60
CA TRP A 522 -0.24 9.86 -51.53
C TRP A 522 -1.26 10.95 -51.18
N ILE A 523 -0.96 11.82 -50.20
CA ILE A 523 -1.82 12.96 -49.83
C ILE A 523 -2.06 13.85 -51.06
N LYS A 524 -1.00 14.25 -51.76
CA LYS A 524 -1.10 15.11 -52.96
C LYS A 524 -1.87 14.48 -54.11
N ALA A 525 -1.97 13.15 -54.15
CA ALA A 525 -2.76 12.43 -55.16
C ALA A 525 -4.25 12.35 -54.80
N GLN A 526 -4.65 12.74 -53.59
CA GLN A 526 -6.05 12.72 -53.16
C GLN A 526 -6.78 13.98 -53.61
N ASN A 527 -7.93 13.80 -54.25
CA ASN A 527 -8.91 14.88 -54.40
C ASN A 527 -9.93 14.93 -53.24
N ARG A 528 -10.00 13.87 -52.43
CA ARG A 528 -10.82 13.83 -51.22
C ARG A 528 -10.26 14.71 -50.10
N LEU A 529 -11.14 15.20 -49.22
CA LEU A 529 -10.70 15.76 -47.95
C LEU A 529 -10.32 14.63 -46.98
N LEU A 530 -9.09 14.65 -46.49
CA LEU A 530 -8.61 13.70 -45.49
C LEU A 530 -8.96 14.18 -44.08
N LEU A 531 -9.29 13.25 -43.18
CA LEU A 531 -9.72 13.56 -41.82
C LEU A 531 -8.83 12.89 -40.77
N THR A 532 -8.37 13.68 -39.81
CA THR A 532 -7.79 13.20 -38.55
C THR A 532 -8.86 13.22 -37.47
N ASP A 533 -9.01 12.11 -36.74
CA ASP A 533 -9.88 12.06 -35.56
C ASP A 533 -9.09 12.48 -34.31
N THR A 534 -9.62 13.44 -33.56
CA THR A 534 -9.03 13.95 -32.31
C THR A 534 -9.71 13.44 -31.05
N THR A 535 -10.66 12.50 -31.18
CA THR A 535 -11.50 12.04 -30.07
C THR A 535 -10.71 11.51 -28.88
N MET A 536 -9.61 10.79 -29.14
CA MET A 536 -8.75 10.20 -28.10
C MET A 536 -7.70 11.18 -27.51
N ARG A 537 -7.64 12.43 -27.98
CA ARG A 537 -6.70 13.45 -27.48
C ARG A 537 -7.34 14.81 -27.26
N ASP A 538 -7.52 15.60 -28.31
CA ASP A 538 -7.88 17.02 -28.15
C ASP A 538 -9.34 17.23 -27.77
N ALA A 539 -10.23 16.34 -28.21
CA ALA A 539 -11.65 16.45 -27.91
C ALA A 539 -11.90 16.34 -26.41
N HIS A 540 -11.40 15.28 -25.77
CA HIS A 540 -11.58 15.09 -24.33
C HIS A 540 -10.70 16.04 -23.51
N GLN A 541 -9.56 16.49 -24.05
CA GLN A 541 -8.77 17.58 -23.45
C GLN A 541 -9.58 18.88 -23.36
N SER A 542 -10.36 19.18 -24.39
CA SER A 542 -11.17 20.41 -24.48
C SER A 542 -12.49 20.32 -23.71
N LEU A 543 -13.16 19.17 -23.79
CA LEU A 543 -14.50 18.96 -23.23
C LEU A 543 -14.48 18.55 -21.76
N MET A 544 -13.55 17.68 -21.34
CA MET A 544 -13.59 16.98 -20.06
C MET A 544 -12.23 16.92 -19.35
N ALA A 545 -11.45 18.01 -19.46
CA ALA A 545 -10.17 18.19 -18.77
C ALA A 545 -9.17 17.02 -18.94
N THR A 546 -9.18 16.40 -20.13
CA THR A 546 -8.26 15.31 -20.52
C THR A 546 -8.46 14.02 -19.71
N ARG A 547 -9.65 13.80 -19.13
CA ARG A 547 -9.89 12.70 -18.18
C ARG A 547 -10.22 11.34 -18.81
N LEU A 548 -10.36 11.25 -20.13
CA LEU A 548 -10.69 9.98 -20.80
C LEU A 548 -9.61 8.93 -20.50
N ARG A 549 -10.05 7.76 -20.03
CA ARG A 549 -9.17 6.68 -19.51
C ARG A 549 -8.82 5.66 -20.57
N THR A 550 -7.68 4.99 -20.39
CA THR A 550 -7.16 3.99 -21.31
C THR A 550 -8.15 2.84 -21.54
N VAL A 551 -8.80 2.35 -20.49
CA VAL A 551 -9.77 1.23 -20.58
C VAL A 551 -10.91 1.52 -21.56
N ASP A 552 -11.41 2.76 -21.61
CA ASP A 552 -12.51 3.14 -22.50
C ASP A 552 -12.03 3.40 -23.93
N MET A 553 -10.77 3.78 -24.12
CA MET A 553 -10.15 3.84 -25.45
C MET A 553 -9.91 2.44 -26.02
N LEU A 554 -9.44 1.50 -25.20
CA LEU A 554 -9.13 0.13 -25.63
C LEU A 554 -10.37 -0.68 -26.01
N ARG A 555 -11.49 -0.46 -25.30
CA ARG A 555 -12.77 -1.12 -25.58
C ARG A 555 -13.30 -0.86 -26.99
N ILE A 556 -13.04 0.33 -27.55
CA ILE A 556 -13.50 0.70 -28.90
C ILE A 556 -12.40 0.57 -29.96
N ALA A 557 -11.15 0.34 -29.57
CA ALA A 557 -9.98 0.41 -30.45
C ALA A 557 -10.11 -0.47 -31.71
N GLU A 558 -10.53 -1.74 -31.58
CA GLU A 558 -10.71 -2.64 -32.73
C GLU A 558 -11.81 -2.16 -33.69
N ALA A 559 -12.91 -1.63 -33.15
CA ALA A 559 -13.97 -1.04 -33.96
C ALA A 559 -13.50 0.25 -34.64
N THR A 560 -12.74 1.10 -33.96
CA THR A 560 -12.11 2.28 -34.57
C THR A 560 -11.15 1.89 -35.70
N SER A 561 -10.33 0.85 -35.51
CA SER A 561 -9.41 0.32 -36.52
C SER A 561 -10.14 -0.18 -37.78
N TYR A 562 -11.32 -0.80 -37.59
CA TYR A 562 -12.12 -1.37 -38.67
C TYR A 562 -13.03 -0.34 -39.36
N TYR A 563 -13.92 0.33 -38.62
CA TYR A 563 -14.89 1.28 -39.17
C TYR A 563 -14.24 2.62 -39.54
N GLY A 564 -13.18 3.02 -38.83
CA GLY A 564 -12.41 4.24 -39.09
C GLY A 564 -11.21 4.05 -40.03
N ARG A 565 -11.11 2.94 -40.77
CA ARG A 565 -9.91 2.58 -41.55
C ARG A 565 -9.48 3.61 -42.61
N GLU A 566 -10.42 4.45 -43.06
CA GLU A 566 -10.19 5.51 -44.06
C GLU A 566 -9.69 6.84 -43.45
N LEU A 567 -9.62 6.94 -42.12
CA LEU A 567 -9.06 8.10 -41.43
C LEU A 567 -7.58 8.28 -41.77
N PHE A 568 -7.15 9.53 -41.91
CA PHE A 568 -5.75 9.86 -42.16
C PHE A 568 -4.89 9.47 -40.96
N SER A 569 -5.28 9.93 -39.77
CA SER A 569 -4.62 9.61 -38.52
C SER A 569 -5.60 9.65 -37.34
N LEU A 570 -5.22 9.03 -36.24
CA LEU A 570 -5.84 9.23 -34.93
C LEU A 570 -4.90 10.09 -34.09
N GLU A 571 -5.35 11.27 -33.68
CA GLU A 571 -4.65 12.03 -32.67
C GLU A 571 -5.03 11.49 -31.30
N MET A 572 -4.09 10.75 -30.69
CA MET A 572 -4.34 9.94 -29.49
C MET A 572 -3.30 10.15 -28.38
N TRP A 573 -2.34 11.04 -28.59
CA TRP A 573 -1.22 11.24 -27.66
C TRP A 573 -0.66 12.67 -27.66
N GLY A 574 0.21 12.95 -26.68
CA GLY A 574 0.78 14.28 -26.50
C GLY A 574 -0.22 15.29 -25.94
N GLY A 575 0.09 16.58 -26.06
CA GLY A 575 -0.66 17.62 -25.35
C GLY A 575 -0.68 17.35 -23.83
N ALA A 576 -1.84 17.49 -23.19
CA ALA A 576 -1.96 17.28 -21.74
C ALA A 576 -2.09 15.80 -21.34
N THR A 577 -2.27 14.88 -22.28
CA THR A 577 -2.58 13.46 -21.98
C THR A 577 -1.48 12.77 -21.18
N PHE A 578 -0.21 13.13 -21.42
CA PHE A 578 0.94 12.49 -20.77
C PHE A 578 0.97 12.76 -19.26
N ASP A 579 0.92 14.03 -18.85
CA ASP A 579 0.86 14.43 -17.43
C ASP A 579 -0.43 13.97 -16.77
N VAL A 580 -1.58 14.14 -17.44
CA VAL A 580 -2.88 13.84 -16.85
C VAL A 580 -3.06 12.35 -16.58
N ALA A 581 -2.55 11.48 -17.46
CA ALA A 581 -2.56 10.04 -17.27
C ALA A 581 -1.88 9.65 -15.95
N TYR A 582 -0.64 10.11 -15.71
CA TYR A 582 0.06 9.84 -14.46
C TYR A 582 -0.56 10.56 -13.25
N ARG A 583 -0.82 11.86 -13.39
CA ARG A 583 -1.20 12.73 -12.27
C ARG A 583 -2.59 12.42 -11.72
N PHE A 584 -3.57 12.29 -12.60
CA PHE A 584 -4.99 12.23 -12.22
C PHE A 584 -5.62 10.87 -12.46
N LEU A 585 -5.27 10.20 -13.56
CA LEU A 585 -5.84 8.89 -13.91
C LEU A 585 -5.04 7.73 -13.33
N LYS A 586 -3.85 8.01 -12.79
CA LYS A 586 -2.95 7.04 -12.16
C LYS A 586 -2.61 5.86 -13.08
N GLU A 587 -2.44 6.15 -14.37
CA GLU A 587 -2.13 5.17 -15.41
C GLU A 587 -0.97 5.64 -16.29
N CYS A 588 -0.30 4.70 -16.96
CA CYS A 588 0.88 4.98 -17.76
C CYS A 588 0.49 5.37 -19.21
N PRO A 589 0.83 6.58 -19.69
CA PRO A 589 0.53 6.97 -21.07
C PRO A 589 1.28 6.10 -22.09
N TRP A 590 2.48 5.59 -21.76
CA TRP A 590 3.24 4.71 -22.66
C TRP A 590 2.52 3.38 -22.88
N GLN A 591 1.95 2.82 -21.82
CA GLN A 591 1.15 1.61 -21.89
C GLN A 591 -0.09 1.84 -22.76
N ARG A 592 -0.79 2.97 -22.56
CA ARG A 592 -1.91 3.38 -23.43
C ARG A 592 -1.50 3.40 -24.90
N LEU A 593 -0.34 3.98 -25.24
CA LEU A 593 0.17 4.03 -26.61
C LEU A 593 0.40 2.63 -27.19
N VAL A 594 1.12 1.78 -26.47
CA VAL A 594 1.46 0.43 -26.93
C VAL A 594 0.21 -0.43 -27.12
N GLU A 595 -0.68 -0.47 -26.13
CA GLU A 595 -1.88 -1.31 -26.18
C GLU A 595 -2.87 -0.82 -27.25
N LEU A 596 -3.02 0.50 -27.44
CA LEU A 596 -3.79 1.04 -28.56
C LEU A 596 -3.14 0.72 -29.90
N ARG A 597 -1.81 0.71 -29.98
CA ARG A 597 -1.11 0.41 -31.23
C ARG A 597 -1.30 -1.04 -31.65
N GLU A 598 -1.26 -1.97 -30.70
CA GLU A 598 -1.56 -3.38 -30.95
C GLU A 598 -2.99 -3.58 -31.49
N LYS A 599 -3.97 -2.85 -30.95
CA LYS A 599 -5.38 -2.95 -31.36
C LYS A 599 -5.74 -2.15 -32.62
N ILE A 600 -4.94 -1.16 -33.00
CA ILE A 600 -5.17 -0.30 -34.17
C ILE A 600 -3.95 -0.33 -35.10
N PRO A 601 -3.67 -1.43 -35.81
CA PRO A 601 -2.42 -1.56 -36.56
C PRO A 601 -2.36 -0.79 -37.90
N ASN A 602 -3.48 -0.28 -38.39
CA ASN A 602 -3.63 0.22 -39.77
C ASN A 602 -3.73 1.74 -39.92
N ILE A 603 -4.09 2.47 -38.88
CA ILE A 603 -4.24 3.93 -38.91
C ILE A 603 -3.00 4.58 -38.28
N MET A 604 -2.46 5.64 -38.89
CA MET A 604 -1.32 6.36 -38.32
C MET A 604 -1.70 6.99 -36.97
N PHE A 605 -0.81 6.90 -35.98
CA PHE A 605 -0.97 7.62 -34.71
C PHE A 605 -0.27 8.97 -34.76
N GLN A 606 -1.03 9.99 -34.38
CA GLN A 606 -0.57 11.37 -34.31
C GLN A 606 -0.49 11.84 -32.87
N MET A 607 0.56 12.61 -32.57
CA MET A 607 0.69 13.31 -31.30
C MET A 607 0.92 14.80 -31.47
N LEU A 608 0.46 15.58 -30.49
CA LEU A 608 0.83 16.99 -30.35
C LEU A 608 2.10 17.14 -29.51
N LEU A 609 3.15 17.71 -30.08
CA LEU A 609 4.46 17.91 -29.46
C LEU A 609 4.83 19.40 -29.44
N ARG A 610 5.20 19.93 -28.28
CA ARG A 610 5.80 21.28 -28.20
C ARG A 610 7.30 21.18 -28.49
N GLY A 611 7.79 21.92 -29.47
CA GLY A 611 9.15 21.77 -29.99
C GLY A 611 10.26 21.85 -28.94
N SER A 612 10.17 22.82 -28.03
CA SER A 612 11.18 23.07 -27.01
C SER A 612 11.09 22.13 -25.80
N ASN A 613 9.92 21.55 -25.54
CA ASN A 613 9.63 20.92 -24.24
C ASN A 613 8.96 19.53 -24.34
N ALA A 614 8.87 18.97 -25.55
CA ALA A 614 8.12 17.76 -25.84
C ALA A 614 6.67 17.80 -25.33
N VAL A 615 6.40 17.13 -24.21
CA VAL A 615 5.09 17.08 -23.55
C VAL A 615 5.08 17.73 -22.17
N GLY A 616 6.22 18.30 -21.72
CA GLY A 616 6.39 18.86 -20.37
C GLY A 616 5.94 20.31 -20.19
N TYR A 617 6.14 20.88 -18.99
CA TYR A 617 5.78 22.28 -18.67
C TYR A 617 6.97 23.25 -18.55
N THR A 618 8.19 22.74 -18.46
CA THR A 618 9.44 23.53 -18.45
C THR A 618 10.29 23.21 -19.67
N ASN A 619 11.33 24.00 -19.98
CA ASN A 619 12.27 23.66 -21.04
C ASN A 619 13.15 22.49 -20.62
N TYR A 620 13.52 21.67 -21.60
CA TYR A 620 14.42 20.55 -21.39
C TYR A 620 15.64 20.70 -22.31
N PRO A 621 16.79 20.14 -21.91
CA PRO A 621 17.95 20.03 -22.80
C PRO A 621 17.62 19.15 -24.00
N ASP A 622 18.37 19.35 -25.09
CA ASP A 622 18.11 18.72 -26.38
C ASP A 622 18.09 17.20 -26.32
N ASN A 623 18.93 16.60 -25.48
CA ASN A 623 18.98 15.14 -25.35
C ASN A 623 17.65 14.57 -24.85
N VAL A 624 16.94 15.25 -23.94
CA VAL A 624 15.62 14.79 -23.47
C VAL A 624 14.57 14.86 -24.58
N VAL A 625 14.53 15.98 -25.32
CA VAL A 625 13.59 16.15 -26.43
C VAL A 625 13.83 15.11 -27.51
N ARG A 626 15.10 14.87 -27.86
CA ARG A 626 15.48 13.90 -28.89
C ARG A 626 15.12 12.47 -28.50
N GLU A 627 15.49 12.06 -27.29
CA GLU A 627 15.21 10.73 -26.76
C GLU A 627 13.71 10.47 -26.62
N PHE A 628 12.94 11.49 -26.22
CA PHE A 628 11.49 11.38 -26.15
C PHE A 628 10.86 11.12 -27.54
N ILE A 629 11.34 11.79 -28.58
CA ILE A 629 10.88 11.58 -29.96
C ILE A 629 11.25 10.17 -30.45
N GLN A 630 12.48 9.74 -30.21
CA GLN A 630 12.96 8.39 -30.57
C GLN A 630 12.11 7.30 -29.92
N GLU A 631 11.89 7.38 -28.59
CA GLU A 631 11.07 6.41 -27.86
C GLU A 631 9.58 6.46 -28.25
N SER A 632 9.04 7.65 -28.51
CA SER A 632 7.66 7.81 -29.00
C SER A 632 7.48 7.18 -30.39
N ALA A 633 8.44 7.39 -31.29
CA ALA A 633 8.44 6.80 -32.63
C ALA A 633 8.56 5.27 -32.57
N ALA A 634 9.44 4.76 -31.71
CA ALA A 634 9.62 3.32 -31.49
C ALA A 634 8.39 2.66 -30.85
N ALA A 635 7.69 3.37 -29.96
CA ALA A 635 6.48 2.89 -29.30
C ALA A 635 5.24 2.89 -30.21
N GLY A 636 5.24 3.67 -31.30
CA GLY A 636 4.19 3.63 -32.31
C GLY A 636 3.62 4.96 -32.79
N ILE A 637 4.19 6.10 -32.39
CA ILE A 637 3.81 7.40 -32.97
C ILE A 637 4.35 7.51 -34.40
N ASP A 638 3.49 7.99 -35.30
CA ASP A 638 3.74 8.09 -36.73
C ASP A 638 3.85 9.53 -37.23
N ILE A 639 3.07 10.43 -36.62
CA ILE A 639 3.01 11.85 -36.96
C ILE A 639 3.29 12.67 -35.70
N PHE A 640 4.33 13.48 -35.75
CA PHE A 640 4.63 14.46 -34.72
C PHE A 640 4.17 15.82 -35.22
N ARG A 641 3.08 16.31 -34.63
CA ARG A 641 2.61 17.68 -34.84
C ARG A 641 3.37 18.61 -33.91
N ILE A 642 4.37 19.28 -34.46
CA ILE A 642 5.33 20.12 -33.75
C ILE A 642 4.89 21.57 -33.81
N PHE A 643 4.74 22.21 -32.65
CA PHE A 643 4.42 23.64 -32.59
C PHE A 643 5.26 24.36 -31.54
N ASP A 644 5.34 25.68 -31.67
CA ASP A 644 5.89 26.58 -30.66
C ASP A 644 4.80 27.55 -30.18
N SER A 645 4.77 27.86 -28.89
CA SER A 645 3.69 28.68 -28.30
C SER A 645 3.69 30.14 -28.73
N LEU A 646 4.79 30.62 -29.32
CA LEU A 646 4.97 31.97 -29.83
C LEU A 646 5.20 31.99 -31.35
N ASN A 647 5.01 30.85 -32.04
CA ASN A 647 5.41 30.62 -33.43
C ASN A 647 6.89 30.92 -33.69
N TRP A 648 7.75 30.69 -32.69
CA TRP A 648 9.18 30.89 -32.85
C TRP A 648 9.82 29.67 -33.49
N LEU A 649 10.17 29.77 -34.78
CA LEU A 649 10.66 28.64 -35.58
C LEU A 649 11.91 27.96 -34.97
N LYS A 650 12.81 28.76 -34.39
CA LYS A 650 14.01 28.26 -33.68
C LYS A 650 13.65 27.32 -32.52
N GLY A 651 12.51 27.54 -31.87
CA GLY A 651 11.98 26.66 -30.81
C GLY A 651 11.55 25.28 -31.31
N MET A 652 11.38 25.08 -32.62
CA MET A 652 10.95 23.81 -33.22
C MET A 652 12.07 23.01 -33.88
N GLU A 653 13.23 23.62 -34.14
CA GLU A 653 14.33 23.02 -34.91
C GLU A 653 14.76 21.64 -34.41
N VAL A 654 15.00 21.48 -33.11
CA VAL A 654 15.47 20.22 -32.50
C VAL A 654 14.45 19.10 -32.69
N ALA A 655 13.17 19.40 -32.47
CA ALA A 655 12.11 18.42 -32.60
C ALA A 655 11.85 18.03 -34.05
N ILE A 656 11.92 19.00 -34.98
CA ILE A 656 11.79 18.74 -36.41
C ILE A 656 12.95 17.85 -36.87
N ASP A 657 14.20 18.26 -36.59
CA ASP A 657 15.40 17.52 -36.96
C ASP A 657 15.38 16.08 -36.45
N GLU A 658 15.04 15.86 -35.18
CA GLU A 658 14.97 14.49 -34.64
C GLU A 658 13.82 13.68 -35.27
N THR A 659 12.65 14.27 -35.45
CA THR A 659 11.52 13.58 -36.08
C THR A 659 11.88 13.09 -37.47
N LEU A 660 12.52 13.94 -38.29
CA LEU A 660 13.00 13.57 -39.62
C LEU A 660 13.98 12.38 -39.57
N LYS A 661 14.89 12.35 -38.58
CA LYS A 661 15.85 11.24 -38.40
C LYS A 661 15.19 9.91 -38.03
N THR A 662 14.06 9.94 -37.33
CA THR A 662 13.30 8.70 -37.01
C THR A 662 12.59 8.09 -38.23
N GLY A 663 12.53 8.80 -39.36
CA GLY A 663 11.76 8.38 -40.55
C GLY A 663 10.23 8.54 -40.40
N LYS A 664 9.79 9.20 -39.33
CA LYS A 664 8.38 9.53 -39.07
C LYS A 664 7.99 10.88 -39.70
N ILE A 665 6.70 11.20 -39.67
CA ILE A 665 6.17 12.41 -40.31
C ILE A 665 6.30 13.61 -39.35
N ALA A 666 7.22 14.52 -39.67
CA ALA A 666 7.24 15.87 -39.10
C ALA A 666 6.16 16.77 -39.73
N GLU A 667 5.14 17.12 -38.95
CA GLU A 667 4.17 18.17 -39.26
C GLU A 667 4.52 19.42 -38.43
N ALA A 668 4.96 20.51 -39.06
CA ALA A 668 5.26 21.74 -38.33
C ALA A 668 4.10 22.73 -38.40
N CYS A 669 3.66 23.21 -37.24
CA CYS A 669 2.47 24.06 -37.13
C CYS A 669 2.80 25.53 -36.98
N ILE A 670 2.02 26.37 -37.67
CA ILE A 670 1.86 27.78 -37.35
C ILE A 670 0.56 27.94 -36.57
N CYS A 671 0.65 28.43 -35.33
CA CYS A 671 -0.53 28.74 -34.53
C CYS A 671 -1.22 29.99 -35.09
N TYR A 672 -2.53 29.91 -35.32
CA TYR A 672 -3.31 31.01 -35.85
C TYR A 672 -3.82 31.92 -34.72
N THR A 673 -3.63 33.23 -34.87
CA THR A 673 -4.15 34.27 -33.96
C THR A 673 -4.52 35.52 -34.75
N GLY A 674 -5.35 36.38 -34.18
CA GLY A 674 -5.83 37.58 -34.85
C GLY A 674 -6.86 37.28 -35.95
N ASP A 675 -6.94 38.17 -36.93
CA ASP A 675 -7.84 38.04 -38.08
C ASP A 675 -7.17 38.59 -39.33
N ILE A 676 -6.79 37.71 -40.27
CA ILE A 676 -6.13 38.13 -41.51
C ILE A 676 -7.01 38.98 -42.43
N LEU A 677 -8.32 39.05 -42.16
CA LEU A 677 -9.26 39.92 -42.88
C LEU A 677 -9.38 41.30 -42.24
N ASP A 678 -8.84 41.53 -41.04
CA ASP A 678 -8.85 42.81 -40.35
C ASP A 678 -7.56 43.59 -40.66
N PRO A 679 -7.62 44.62 -41.54
CA PRO A 679 -6.42 45.39 -41.89
C PRO A 679 -5.90 46.25 -40.73
N SER A 680 -6.65 46.42 -39.64
CA SER A 680 -6.20 47.17 -38.46
C SER A 680 -5.30 46.37 -37.53
N ARG A 681 -5.21 45.04 -37.70
CA ARG A 681 -4.32 44.14 -36.96
C ARG A 681 -3.32 43.46 -37.91
N ASP A 682 -2.34 44.20 -38.38
CA ASP A 682 -1.40 43.77 -39.43
C ASP A 682 -0.21 42.92 -38.93
N LYS A 683 0.02 42.83 -37.62
CA LYS A 683 1.09 42.01 -37.00
C LYS A 683 1.04 40.55 -37.45
N TYR A 684 -0.15 39.95 -37.44
CA TYR A 684 -0.40 38.56 -37.86
C TYR A 684 -1.17 38.55 -39.19
N SER A 685 -0.63 39.25 -40.19
CA SER A 685 -1.23 39.33 -41.53
C SER A 685 -1.09 38.04 -42.35
N LEU A 686 -1.79 37.97 -43.48
CA LEU A 686 -1.62 36.88 -44.46
C LEU A 686 -0.16 36.67 -44.86
N SER A 687 0.60 37.77 -45.02
CA SER A 687 2.02 37.72 -45.39
C SER A 687 2.89 37.05 -44.32
N TYR A 688 2.55 37.23 -43.04
CA TYR A 688 3.24 36.57 -41.92
C TYR A 688 3.12 35.05 -42.01
N TYR A 689 1.90 34.54 -42.25
CA TYR A 689 1.65 33.10 -42.36
C TYR A 689 2.36 32.51 -43.59
N VAL A 690 2.29 33.17 -44.76
CA VAL A 690 2.98 32.71 -45.98
C VAL A 690 4.50 32.70 -45.80
N LYS A 691 5.07 33.73 -45.19
CA LYS A 691 6.52 33.78 -44.92
C LYS A 691 6.96 32.65 -43.99
N SER A 692 6.23 32.46 -42.89
CA SER A 692 6.53 31.41 -41.91
C SER A 692 6.42 30.02 -42.54
N ALA A 693 5.42 29.81 -43.40
CA ALA A 693 5.24 28.55 -44.13
C ALA A 693 6.41 28.24 -45.07
N LYS A 694 6.91 29.25 -45.82
CA LYS A 694 8.11 29.11 -46.66
C LYS A 694 9.37 28.81 -45.87
N GLU A 695 9.49 29.35 -44.66
CA GLU A 695 10.62 29.05 -43.77
C GLU A 695 10.55 27.61 -43.26
N LEU A 696 9.37 27.13 -42.85
CA LEU A 696 9.15 25.74 -42.46
C LEU A 696 9.39 24.75 -43.60
N GLU A 697 8.96 25.07 -44.83
CA GLU A 697 9.23 24.24 -46.01
C GLU A 697 10.74 24.07 -46.26
N LYS A 698 11.54 25.13 -46.06
CA LYS A 698 13.01 25.05 -46.16
C LYS A 698 13.64 24.17 -45.08
N MET A 699 12.96 23.95 -43.96
CA MET A 699 13.42 23.06 -42.88
C MET A 699 13.15 21.58 -43.20
N GLY A 700 12.53 21.26 -44.35
CA GLY A 700 12.31 19.88 -44.80
C GLY A 700 11.16 19.17 -44.08
N VAL A 701 10.21 19.90 -43.51
CA VAL A 701 9.00 19.31 -42.90
C VAL A 701 8.13 18.68 -43.97
N HIS A 702 7.40 17.62 -43.63
CA HIS A 702 6.59 16.87 -44.60
C HIS A 702 5.21 17.50 -44.82
N ILE A 703 4.63 18.09 -43.76
CA ILE A 703 3.29 18.66 -43.74
C ILE A 703 3.34 20.01 -43.03
N LEU A 704 2.64 21.01 -43.56
CA LEU A 704 2.40 22.27 -42.86
C LEU A 704 1.09 22.16 -42.06
N GLY A 705 1.16 22.36 -40.75
CA GLY A 705 -0.01 22.50 -39.91
C GLY A 705 -0.44 23.96 -39.73
N ILE A 706 -1.74 24.23 -39.76
CA ILE A 706 -2.32 25.48 -39.27
C ILE A 706 -3.11 25.17 -38.01
N LYS A 707 -2.60 25.60 -36.85
CA LYS A 707 -3.20 25.31 -35.55
C LYS A 707 -4.00 26.51 -35.04
N ASP A 708 -5.29 26.54 -35.35
CA ASP A 708 -6.24 27.49 -34.77
C ASP A 708 -6.78 26.98 -33.43
N MET A 709 -5.96 27.09 -32.38
CA MET A 709 -6.21 26.56 -31.02
C MET A 709 -7.43 27.17 -30.30
N SER A 710 -7.97 28.27 -30.82
CA SER A 710 -9.08 29.00 -30.18
C SER A 710 -10.34 28.96 -31.04
N GLY A 711 -10.29 28.57 -32.31
CA GLY A 711 -11.44 28.64 -33.22
C GLY A 711 -11.69 30.06 -33.75
N LEU A 712 -10.61 30.82 -34.00
CA LEU A 712 -10.61 32.20 -34.49
C LEU A 712 -10.68 32.30 -36.00
N LEU A 713 -10.27 31.26 -36.72
CA LEU A 713 -10.23 31.26 -38.17
C LEU A 713 -11.65 31.22 -38.72
N LYS A 714 -12.17 32.41 -39.08
CA LYS A 714 -13.49 32.55 -39.70
C LYS A 714 -13.54 31.84 -41.07
N PRO A 715 -14.71 31.42 -41.57
CA PRO A 715 -14.79 30.64 -42.80
C PRO A 715 -14.14 31.31 -44.03
N TYR A 716 -14.40 32.61 -44.25
CA TYR A 716 -13.78 33.33 -45.37
C TYR A 716 -12.28 33.60 -45.16
N ALA A 717 -11.83 33.72 -43.90
CA ALA A 717 -10.41 33.82 -43.58
C ALA A 717 -9.72 32.49 -43.88
N ALA A 718 -10.35 31.36 -43.56
CA ALA A 718 -9.87 30.03 -43.89
C ALA A 718 -9.68 29.86 -45.40
N TYR A 719 -10.70 30.21 -46.19
CA TYR A 719 -10.60 30.17 -47.65
C TYR A 719 -9.40 30.99 -48.17
N ARG A 720 -9.28 32.24 -47.71
CA ARG A 720 -8.19 33.14 -48.13
C ARG A 720 -6.81 32.64 -47.71
N LEU A 721 -6.68 32.18 -46.47
CA LEU A 721 -5.42 31.67 -45.91
C LEU A 721 -4.96 30.43 -46.67
N ILE A 722 -5.83 29.43 -46.78
CA ILE A 722 -5.51 28.16 -47.42
C ILE A 722 -5.19 28.38 -48.91
N GLN A 723 -6.01 29.16 -49.62
CA GLN A 723 -5.76 29.46 -51.03
C GLN A 723 -4.39 30.13 -51.23
N ALA A 724 -4.03 31.09 -50.39
CA ALA A 724 -2.72 31.75 -50.46
C ALA A 724 -1.58 30.76 -50.18
N LEU A 725 -1.70 29.92 -49.15
CA LEU A 725 -0.68 28.94 -48.82
C LEU A 725 -0.51 27.91 -49.95
N LYS A 726 -1.59 27.34 -50.48
CA LYS A 726 -1.53 26.37 -51.60
C LYS A 726 -0.89 26.93 -52.87
N ASN A 727 -0.96 28.25 -53.08
CA ASN A 727 -0.30 28.92 -54.20
C ASN A 727 1.20 29.18 -53.97
N GLU A 728 1.65 29.18 -52.71
CA GLU A 728 2.97 29.73 -52.32
C GLU A 728 3.94 28.66 -51.80
N ILE A 729 3.46 27.50 -51.38
CA ILE A 729 4.27 26.36 -50.91
C ILE A 729 3.82 25.06 -51.59
N SER A 730 4.69 24.05 -51.59
CA SER A 730 4.41 22.74 -52.16
C SER A 730 3.92 21.71 -51.14
N LEU A 731 4.03 21.99 -49.85
CA LEU A 731 3.64 21.07 -48.77
C LEU A 731 2.12 20.82 -48.73
N PRO A 732 1.67 19.61 -48.36
CA PRO A 732 0.30 19.41 -47.91
C PRO A 732 0.00 20.27 -46.68
N ILE A 733 -1.24 20.73 -46.57
CA ILE A 733 -1.71 21.58 -45.49
C ILE A 733 -2.70 20.80 -44.63
N HIS A 734 -2.43 20.77 -43.33
CA HIS A 734 -3.28 20.18 -42.31
C HIS A 734 -3.89 21.30 -41.44
N LEU A 735 -5.21 21.51 -41.56
CA LEU A 735 -5.91 22.52 -40.77
C LEU A 735 -6.49 21.90 -39.49
N HIS A 736 -6.13 22.48 -38.36
CA HIS A 736 -6.70 22.21 -37.06
C HIS A 736 -7.44 23.44 -36.56
N THR A 737 -8.72 23.30 -36.18
CA THR A 737 -9.52 24.36 -35.57
C THR A 737 -10.42 23.80 -34.47
N HIS A 738 -10.92 24.68 -33.61
CA HIS A 738 -11.93 24.36 -32.60
C HIS A 738 -13.28 24.97 -33.01
N ASP A 739 -14.37 24.32 -32.62
CA ASP A 739 -15.74 24.76 -32.89
C ASP A 739 -16.30 25.70 -31.81
N THR A 740 -15.41 26.39 -31.06
CA THR A 740 -15.80 27.24 -29.91
C THR A 740 -16.81 28.29 -30.31
N SER A 741 -16.69 28.83 -31.52
CA SER A 741 -17.59 29.85 -32.07
C SER A 741 -18.88 29.28 -32.67
N GLY A 742 -18.98 27.98 -32.88
CA GLY A 742 -20.03 27.31 -33.66
C GLY A 742 -19.84 27.41 -35.18
N ASN A 743 -18.71 27.97 -35.66
CA ASN A 743 -18.40 28.12 -37.08
C ASN A 743 -17.37 27.10 -37.59
N GLY A 744 -16.92 26.16 -36.77
CA GLY A 744 -15.82 25.26 -37.08
C GLY A 744 -16.09 24.39 -38.31
N VAL A 745 -17.30 23.82 -38.44
CA VAL A 745 -17.69 23.04 -39.63
C VAL A 745 -17.66 23.92 -40.88
N ALA A 746 -18.22 25.13 -40.81
CA ALA A 746 -18.20 26.07 -41.95
C ALA A 746 -16.77 26.47 -42.34
N THR A 747 -15.88 26.66 -41.36
CA THR A 747 -14.45 26.92 -41.57
C THR A 747 -13.76 25.77 -42.29
N VAL A 748 -14.03 24.53 -41.86
CA VAL A 748 -13.51 23.32 -42.52
C VAL A 748 -14.01 23.20 -43.96
N LEU A 749 -15.31 23.42 -44.21
CA LEU A 749 -15.86 23.36 -45.57
C LEU A 749 -15.24 24.41 -46.48
N MET A 750 -15.11 25.66 -46.02
CA MET A 750 -14.46 26.72 -46.81
C MET A 750 -12.96 26.46 -47.03
N ALA A 751 -12.27 25.83 -46.07
CA ALA A 751 -10.90 25.38 -46.26
C ALA A 751 -10.79 24.24 -47.29
N ALA A 752 -11.76 23.31 -47.30
CA ALA A 752 -11.85 22.23 -48.27
C ALA A 752 -12.04 22.76 -49.69
N GLU A 753 -12.92 23.75 -49.87
CA GLU A 753 -13.10 24.46 -51.14
C GLU A 753 -11.83 25.20 -51.61
N ALA A 754 -11.02 25.71 -50.67
CA ALA A 754 -9.74 26.32 -50.97
C ALA A 754 -8.60 25.30 -51.23
N GLY A 755 -8.87 24.00 -51.11
CA GLY A 755 -7.92 22.93 -51.39
C GLY A 755 -7.04 22.50 -50.20
N VAL A 756 -7.49 22.68 -48.95
CA VAL A 756 -6.80 22.08 -47.78
C VAL A 756 -6.77 20.56 -47.91
N ASP A 757 -5.65 19.93 -47.56
CA ASP A 757 -5.46 18.50 -47.80
C ASP A 757 -6.06 17.65 -46.67
N ILE A 758 -5.83 18.06 -45.40
CA ILE A 758 -6.24 17.32 -44.20
C ILE A 758 -6.90 18.28 -43.20
N VAL A 759 -7.92 17.81 -42.48
CA VAL A 759 -8.54 18.53 -41.37
C VAL A 759 -8.68 17.67 -40.11
N ASP A 760 -8.54 18.30 -38.95
CA ASP A 760 -8.88 17.69 -37.67
C ASP A 760 -10.39 17.80 -37.39
N THR A 761 -10.98 16.68 -36.98
CA THR A 761 -12.39 16.58 -36.57
C THR A 761 -12.52 15.63 -35.37
N ALA A 762 -13.67 15.64 -34.69
CA ALA A 762 -13.98 14.67 -33.63
C ALA A 762 -15.34 14.02 -33.89
N PHE A 763 -15.54 12.76 -33.48
CA PHE A 763 -16.84 12.10 -33.61
C PHE A 763 -17.95 12.94 -32.97
N ASN A 764 -19.16 12.92 -33.53
CA ASN A 764 -20.25 13.84 -33.16
C ASN A 764 -20.45 13.97 -31.65
N SER A 765 -20.51 12.85 -30.92
CA SER A 765 -20.71 12.80 -29.47
C SER A 765 -19.57 13.42 -28.64
N MET A 766 -18.40 13.63 -29.25
CA MET A 766 -17.19 14.22 -28.67
C MET A 766 -16.77 15.52 -29.39
N SER A 767 -17.64 16.09 -30.21
CA SER A 767 -17.38 17.29 -31.00
C SER A 767 -18.11 18.53 -30.47
N GLY A 768 -17.88 19.67 -31.13
CA GLY A 768 -18.57 20.93 -30.84
C GLY A 768 -18.11 21.59 -29.54
N LEU A 769 -18.70 22.75 -29.22
CA LEU A 769 -18.28 23.60 -28.10
C LEU A 769 -16.77 23.89 -28.23
N THR A 770 -15.98 23.66 -27.19
CA THR A 770 -14.53 23.83 -27.24
C THR A 770 -13.79 22.70 -27.97
N SER A 771 -14.46 21.65 -28.41
CA SER A 771 -13.87 20.54 -29.19
C SER A 771 -13.71 20.91 -30.67
N GLN A 772 -13.25 19.96 -31.48
CA GLN A 772 -13.18 20.06 -32.93
C GLN A 772 -14.57 20.08 -33.60
N PRO A 773 -14.64 20.51 -34.88
CA PRO A 773 -15.81 20.33 -35.73
C PRO A 773 -16.25 18.85 -35.79
N ALA A 774 -17.56 18.65 -35.91
CA ALA A 774 -18.19 17.33 -35.96
C ALA A 774 -17.77 16.54 -37.21
N LEU A 775 -17.07 15.42 -37.01
CA LEU A 775 -16.56 14.53 -38.06
C LEU A 775 -17.68 14.01 -38.93
N ASN A 776 -18.71 13.39 -38.35
CA ASN A 776 -19.83 12.83 -39.10
C ASN A 776 -20.56 13.93 -39.91
N SER A 777 -20.69 15.14 -39.35
CA SER A 777 -21.31 16.27 -40.05
C SER A 777 -20.48 16.76 -41.24
N VAL A 778 -19.14 16.80 -41.12
CA VAL A 778 -18.24 17.16 -42.23
C VAL A 778 -18.30 16.11 -43.34
N VAL A 779 -18.27 14.82 -42.97
CA VAL A 779 -18.41 13.71 -43.94
C VAL A 779 -19.74 13.81 -44.68
N ALA A 780 -20.85 13.96 -43.96
CA ALA A 780 -22.17 14.09 -44.56
C ALA A 780 -22.32 15.35 -45.44
N ALA A 781 -21.72 16.47 -45.04
CA ALA A 781 -21.81 17.72 -45.80
C ALA A 781 -21.01 17.70 -47.12
N LEU A 782 -19.97 16.87 -47.20
CA LEU A 782 -19.13 16.73 -48.39
C LEU A 782 -19.54 15.55 -49.27
N GLU A 783 -20.48 14.72 -48.84
CA GLU A 783 -21.00 13.60 -49.62
C GLU A 783 -21.52 14.11 -50.98
N ASN A 784 -21.14 13.42 -52.06
CA ASN A 784 -21.49 13.80 -53.44
C ASN A 784 -20.89 15.13 -53.93
N THR A 785 -19.87 15.67 -53.25
CA THR A 785 -19.10 16.83 -53.72
C THR A 785 -17.76 16.41 -54.32
N GLY A 786 -17.04 17.35 -54.94
CA GLY A 786 -15.68 17.10 -55.43
C GLY A 786 -14.65 16.83 -54.31
N ARG A 787 -15.01 17.07 -53.04
CA ARG A 787 -14.15 16.90 -51.87
C ARG A 787 -14.65 15.80 -50.92
N ASP A 788 -15.56 14.93 -51.38
CA ASP A 788 -16.06 13.77 -50.63
C ASP A 788 -14.92 12.98 -49.99
N SER A 789 -15.02 12.68 -48.69
CA SER A 789 -13.97 11.99 -47.93
C SER A 789 -13.87 10.50 -48.26
N GLY A 790 -14.94 9.91 -48.79
CA GLY A 790 -15.06 8.46 -49.00
C GLY A 790 -15.24 7.65 -47.73
N ILE A 791 -15.51 8.29 -46.58
CA ILE A 791 -15.79 7.62 -45.31
C ILE A 791 -17.28 7.25 -45.27
N ASN A 792 -17.59 5.98 -44.96
CA ASN A 792 -18.97 5.53 -44.81
C ASN A 792 -19.59 6.11 -43.53
N LEU A 793 -20.70 6.85 -43.66
CA LEU A 793 -21.35 7.56 -42.55
C LEU A 793 -21.96 6.61 -41.50
N ASP A 794 -22.51 5.48 -41.92
CA ASP A 794 -23.13 4.49 -41.01
C ASP A 794 -22.04 3.81 -40.15
N ASP A 795 -20.90 3.45 -40.76
CA ASP A 795 -19.77 2.84 -40.06
C ASP A 795 -19.22 3.75 -38.94
N ILE A 796 -19.03 5.06 -39.23
CA ILE A 796 -18.55 6.02 -38.23
C ILE A 796 -19.62 6.42 -37.21
N GLN A 797 -20.91 6.21 -37.52
CA GLN A 797 -22.00 6.43 -36.58
C GLN A 797 -21.92 5.43 -35.41
N GLU A 798 -21.59 4.15 -35.67
CA GLU A 798 -21.37 3.14 -34.63
C GLU A 798 -20.28 3.54 -33.62
N ILE A 799 -19.19 4.15 -34.09
CA ILE A 799 -18.13 4.68 -33.20
C ILE A 799 -18.66 5.87 -32.38
N SER A 800 -19.40 6.79 -33.00
CA SER A 800 -19.98 7.94 -32.31
C SER A 800 -20.98 7.53 -31.22
N GLU A 801 -21.74 6.46 -31.45
CA GLU A 801 -22.70 5.91 -30.49
C GLU A 801 -22.04 5.36 -29.23
N TYR A 802 -20.92 4.64 -29.37
CA TYR A 802 -20.13 4.21 -28.23
C TYR A 802 -19.69 5.40 -27.36
N TRP A 803 -19.13 6.43 -27.99
CA TRP A 803 -18.68 7.63 -27.27
C TRP A 803 -19.84 8.40 -26.62
N SER A 804 -21.06 8.32 -27.17
CA SER A 804 -22.27 8.88 -26.55
C SER A 804 -22.63 8.18 -25.24
N ASP A 805 -22.37 6.87 -25.14
CA ASP A 805 -22.58 6.12 -23.90
C ASP A 805 -21.44 6.36 -22.88
N ILE A 806 -20.21 6.63 -23.35
CA ILE A 806 -19.03 6.87 -22.49
C ILE A 806 -18.99 8.27 -21.89
N ARG A 807 -19.23 9.32 -22.69
CA ARG A 807 -19.08 10.71 -22.26
C ARG A 807 -19.81 11.07 -20.95
N PRO A 808 -21.03 10.59 -20.66
CA PRO A 808 -21.73 10.86 -19.40
C PRO A 808 -20.97 10.48 -18.13
N ILE A 809 -20.11 9.44 -18.18
CA ILE A 809 -19.25 9.00 -17.07
C ILE A 809 -18.28 10.12 -16.65
N TYR A 810 -17.91 11.00 -17.58
CA TYR A 810 -16.95 12.08 -17.39
C TYR A 810 -17.60 13.45 -17.15
N SER A 811 -18.93 13.50 -16.96
CA SER A 811 -19.71 14.74 -16.90
C SER A 811 -19.25 15.74 -15.83
N GLN A 812 -18.68 15.25 -14.71
CA GLN A 812 -18.13 16.09 -13.64
C GLN A 812 -16.93 16.96 -14.07
N PHE A 813 -16.30 16.64 -15.19
CA PHE A 813 -15.13 17.37 -15.72
C PHE A 813 -15.48 18.34 -16.85
N GLU A 814 -16.75 18.49 -17.21
CA GLU A 814 -17.15 19.37 -18.31
C GLU A 814 -17.07 20.87 -17.97
N SER A 815 -16.70 21.70 -18.95
CA SER A 815 -16.54 23.17 -18.81
C SER A 815 -17.84 23.93 -18.49
N GLY A 816 -18.99 23.27 -18.62
CA GLY A 816 -20.32 23.85 -18.39
C GLY A 816 -20.88 24.64 -19.58
N LEU A 817 -20.13 24.85 -20.66
CA LEU A 817 -20.67 25.40 -21.91
C LEU A 817 -21.74 24.47 -22.48
N LYS A 818 -22.87 25.04 -22.92
CA LYS A 818 -23.99 24.29 -23.53
C LYS A 818 -24.13 24.55 -25.03
N SER A 819 -23.50 25.60 -25.55
CA SER A 819 -23.46 25.97 -26.96
C SER A 819 -22.15 26.70 -27.28
N GLY A 820 -21.86 26.88 -28.57
CA GLY A 820 -20.77 27.77 -29.03
C GLY A 820 -20.96 29.22 -28.56
N THR A 821 -19.87 29.99 -28.56
CA THR A 821 -19.81 31.39 -28.16
C THR A 821 -18.92 32.22 -29.09
N ALA A 822 -19.47 33.30 -29.65
CA ALA A 822 -18.72 34.25 -30.47
C ALA A 822 -17.77 35.15 -29.66
N GLU A 823 -17.86 35.16 -28.32
CA GLU A 823 -16.94 35.91 -27.46
C GLU A 823 -15.47 35.47 -27.63
N VAL A 824 -15.24 34.27 -28.15
CA VAL A 824 -13.89 33.77 -28.43
C VAL A 824 -13.14 34.67 -29.42
N TYR A 825 -13.81 35.30 -30.38
CA TYR A 825 -13.19 36.26 -31.30
C TYR A 825 -12.73 37.54 -30.60
N LYS A 826 -13.29 37.85 -29.42
CA LYS A 826 -12.91 39.03 -28.63
C LYS A 826 -11.76 38.73 -27.67
N TYR A 827 -11.87 37.63 -26.92
CA TYR A 827 -10.92 37.32 -25.85
C TYR A 827 -9.79 36.37 -26.27
N GLU A 828 -9.99 35.64 -27.37
CA GLU A 828 -9.00 34.71 -27.96
C GLU A 828 -8.50 33.65 -26.96
N ILE A 829 -9.35 33.25 -26.00
CA ILE A 829 -9.03 32.22 -25.00
C ILE A 829 -9.18 30.84 -25.64
N PRO A 830 -8.11 30.00 -25.68
CA PRO A 830 -8.18 28.65 -26.22
C PRO A 830 -9.14 27.74 -25.47
N GLY A 831 -9.66 26.71 -26.13
CA GLY A 831 -10.64 25.79 -25.54
C GLY A 831 -10.19 25.19 -24.21
N GLY A 832 -9.00 24.58 -24.17
CA GLY A 832 -8.43 24.01 -22.93
C GLY A 832 -8.18 25.04 -21.83
N GLN A 833 -7.87 26.30 -22.17
CA GLN A 833 -7.74 27.37 -21.17
C GLN A 833 -9.11 27.80 -20.66
N TYR A 834 -10.14 27.82 -21.50
CA TYR A 834 -11.50 28.19 -21.09
C TYR A 834 -12.05 27.26 -20.01
N SER A 835 -11.90 25.94 -20.22
CA SER A 835 -12.33 24.91 -19.26
C SER A 835 -11.60 25.01 -17.91
N ASN A 836 -10.36 25.52 -17.91
CA ASN A 836 -9.55 25.67 -16.70
C ASN A 836 -9.69 27.05 -16.02
N LEU A 837 -9.89 28.13 -16.80
CA LEU A 837 -9.80 29.51 -16.31
C LEU A 837 -10.92 29.84 -15.32
N LYS A 838 -12.15 29.37 -15.57
CA LYS A 838 -13.28 29.63 -14.67
C LYS A 838 -13.09 28.96 -13.30
N PRO A 839 -12.82 27.64 -13.20
CA PRO A 839 -12.46 27.01 -11.92
C PRO A 839 -11.28 27.69 -11.22
N GLN A 840 -10.25 28.11 -11.98
CA GLN A 840 -9.10 28.82 -11.43
C GLN A 840 -9.51 30.16 -10.80
N VAL A 841 -10.30 30.97 -11.50
CA VAL A 841 -10.83 32.25 -10.98
C VAL A 841 -11.70 32.04 -9.74
N GLU A 842 -12.54 31.00 -9.74
CA GLU A 842 -13.37 30.61 -8.59
C GLU A 842 -12.52 30.20 -7.39
N SER A 843 -11.42 29.47 -7.60
CA SER A 843 -10.50 29.05 -6.53
C SER A 843 -9.82 30.22 -5.82
N PHE A 844 -9.66 31.37 -6.49
CA PHE A 844 -9.18 32.62 -5.90
C PHE A 844 -10.28 33.47 -5.25
N GLY A 845 -11.52 32.97 -5.18
CA GLY A 845 -12.68 33.71 -4.66
C GLY A 845 -13.20 34.81 -5.60
N LEU A 846 -12.74 34.85 -6.85
CA LEU A 846 -13.04 35.89 -7.83
C LEU A 846 -14.11 35.46 -8.85
N GLY A 847 -14.85 34.36 -8.60
CA GLY A 847 -15.85 33.82 -9.53
C GLY A 847 -16.89 34.86 -10.00
N HIS A 848 -17.32 35.74 -9.09
CA HIS A 848 -18.25 36.84 -9.40
C HIS A 848 -17.65 37.92 -10.32
N LYS A 849 -16.32 38.02 -10.41
CA LYS A 849 -15.57 38.94 -11.29
C LYS A 849 -15.08 38.27 -12.58
N PHE A 850 -15.57 37.08 -12.95
CA PHE A 850 -15.09 36.36 -14.13
C PHE A 850 -15.18 37.19 -15.43
N LYS A 851 -16.21 38.04 -15.57
CA LYS A 851 -16.32 38.97 -16.71
C LYS A 851 -15.16 39.98 -16.75
N GLU A 852 -14.78 40.54 -15.61
CA GLU A 852 -13.63 41.47 -15.50
C GLU A 852 -12.32 40.76 -15.86
N VAL A 853 -12.16 39.49 -15.44
CA VAL A 853 -10.99 38.67 -15.81
C VAL A 853 -10.92 38.44 -17.31
N LYS A 854 -12.03 38.16 -17.99
CA LYS A 854 -12.04 38.03 -19.47
C LYS A 854 -11.65 39.34 -20.17
N GLU A 855 -12.20 40.48 -19.73
CA GLU A 855 -11.78 41.79 -20.27
C GLU A 855 -10.30 42.05 -20.02
N MET A 856 -9.81 41.73 -18.82
CA MET A 856 -8.40 41.89 -18.48
C MET A 856 -7.51 40.96 -19.31
N TYR A 857 -7.96 39.74 -19.63
CA TYR A 857 -7.23 38.81 -20.50
C TYR A 857 -6.93 39.43 -21.87
N LYS A 858 -7.91 40.12 -22.48
CA LYS A 858 -7.69 40.87 -23.73
C LYS A 858 -6.69 42.01 -23.55
N ARG A 859 -6.85 42.82 -22.49
CA ARG A 859 -5.97 43.97 -22.21
C ARG A 859 -4.54 43.53 -21.90
N VAL A 860 -4.37 42.40 -21.23
CA VAL A 860 -3.05 41.79 -20.98
C VAL A 860 -2.42 41.35 -22.29
N ASN A 861 -3.17 40.72 -23.20
CA ASN A 861 -2.64 40.37 -24.53
C ASN A 861 -2.12 41.61 -25.28
N GLU A 862 -2.89 42.69 -25.29
CA GLU A 862 -2.49 43.97 -25.90
C GLU A 862 -1.24 44.54 -25.22
N MET A 863 -1.20 44.54 -23.88
CA MET A 863 -0.07 45.01 -23.08
C MET A 863 1.21 44.21 -23.32
N LEU A 864 1.10 42.90 -23.59
CA LEU A 864 2.23 42.03 -23.94
C LEU A 864 2.67 42.16 -25.41
N GLY A 865 2.01 43.03 -26.19
CA GLY A 865 2.34 43.32 -27.58
C GLY A 865 1.58 42.48 -28.61
N ASP A 866 0.41 41.95 -28.26
CA ASP A 866 -0.42 41.02 -29.06
C ASP A 866 0.33 39.73 -29.42
N ILE A 867 0.15 38.69 -28.62
CA ILE A 867 0.91 37.44 -28.73
C ILE A 867 0.05 36.27 -29.19
N VAL A 868 0.71 35.22 -29.70
CA VAL A 868 0.11 33.90 -29.87
C VAL A 868 -0.19 33.33 -28.48
N LYS A 869 -1.43 32.86 -28.27
CA LYS A 869 -1.93 32.39 -26.97
C LYS A 869 -2.28 30.91 -27.03
N VAL A 870 -1.33 30.06 -26.71
CA VAL A 870 -1.50 28.61 -26.59
C VAL A 870 -0.59 28.11 -25.47
N THR A 871 -0.86 26.98 -24.83
CA THR A 871 -0.07 26.54 -23.67
C THR A 871 1.45 26.51 -23.97
N PRO A 872 2.29 27.22 -23.20
CA PRO A 872 2.00 27.89 -21.93
C PRO A 872 1.69 29.40 -22.00
N SER A 873 1.80 30.08 -23.15
CA SER A 873 1.56 31.53 -23.28
C SER A 873 0.11 31.94 -22.97
N SER A 874 -0.89 31.09 -23.25
CA SER A 874 -2.28 31.35 -22.82
C SER A 874 -2.45 31.34 -21.30
N LYS A 875 -1.72 30.45 -20.60
CA LYS A 875 -1.70 30.39 -19.14
C LYS A 875 -1.08 31.65 -18.55
N LEU A 876 0.04 32.11 -19.11
CA LEU A 876 0.66 33.39 -18.76
C LEU A 876 -0.37 34.53 -18.79
N VAL A 877 -1.10 34.68 -19.89
CA VAL A 877 -2.10 35.75 -20.04
C VAL A 877 -3.22 35.60 -19.00
N GLY A 878 -3.65 34.37 -18.73
CA GLY A 878 -4.64 34.06 -17.69
C GLY A 878 -4.18 34.41 -16.28
N ASP A 879 -3.00 33.94 -15.88
CA ASP A 879 -2.42 34.20 -14.56
C ASP A 879 -2.21 35.69 -14.33
N LEU A 880 -1.69 36.41 -15.33
CA LEU A 880 -1.47 37.85 -15.24
C LEU A 880 -2.79 38.63 -15.21
N ALA A 881 -3.82 38.19 -15.95
CA ALA A 881 -5.15 38.79 -15.89
C ALA A 881 -5.81 38.63 -14.51
N ILE A 882 -5.74 37.42 -13.92
CA ILE A 882 -6.24 37.15 -12.57
C ILE A 882 -5.47 38.00 -11.56
N PHE A 883 -4.14 38.03 -11.66
CA PHE A 883 -3.27 38.82 -10.80
C PHE A 883 -3.62 40.31 -10.86
N MET A 884 -3.83 40.86 -12.06
CA MET A 884 -4.17 42.26 -12.22
C MET A 884 -5.55 42.60 -11.65
N VAL A 885 -6.57 41.77 -11.92
CA VAL A 885 -7.92 41.96 -11.34
C VAL A 885 -7.92 41.85 -9.82
N ARG A 886 -7.11 40.95 -9.25
CA ARG A 886 -7.01 40.76 -7.81
C ARG A 886 -6.37 41.96 -7.10
N ASN A 887 -5.41 42.62 -7.75
CA ASN A 887 -4.62 43.70 -7.16
C ASN A 887 -5.05 45.09 -7.67
N ASP A 888 -6.23 45.20 -8.31
CA ASP A 888 -6.76 46.44 -8.90
C ASP A 888 -5.75 47.14 -9.84
N LEU A 889 -4.98 46.34 -10.58
CA LEU A 889 -4.00 46.80 -11.56
C LEU A 889 -4.64 46.92 -12.95
N THR A 890 -4.14 47.89 -13.72
CA THR A 890 -4.47 48.08 -15.12
C THR A 890 -3.18 48.29 -15.92
N PRO A 891 -3.17 48.05 -17.25
CA PRO A 891 -2.00 48.34 -18.08
C PRO A 891 -1.45 49.76 -17.91
N GLU A 892 -2.31 50.73 -17.61
CA GLU A 892 -1.91 52.13 -17.43
C GLU A 892 -1.22 52.40 -16.08
N ASN A 893 -1.47 51.58 -15.05
CA ASN A 893 -0.96 51.82 -13.69
C ASN A 893 0.06 50.77 -13.21
N ILE A 894 0.27 49.70 -13.97
CA ILE A 894 1.09 48.55 -13.56
C ILE A 894 2.56 48.91 -13.30
N LEU A 895 3.13 49.85 -14.07
CA LEU A 895 4.51 50.31 -13.90
C LEU A 895 4.73 51.11 -12.60
N GLU A 896 3.67 51.71 -12.07
CA GLU A 896 3.70 52.47 -10.82
C GLU A 896 3.33 51.58 -9.63
N LYS A 897 2.14 50.96 -9.68
CA LYS A 897 1.58 50.17 -8.58
C LYS A 897 2.13 48.74 -8.48
N GLY A 898 2.72 48.22 -9.55
CA GLY A 898 3.26 46.86 -9.61
C GLY A 898 4.68 46.70 -9.07
N ARG A 899 5.38 47.80 -8.76
CA ARG A 899 6.83 47.78 -8.38
C ARG A 899 7.13 46.88 -7.19
N ASP A 900 6.28 46.94 -6.17
CA ASP A 900 6.47 46.20 -4.91
C ASP A 900 5.77 44.84 -4.91
N LEU A 901 5.07 44.48 -5.98
CA LEU A 901 4.33 43.22 -6.05
C LEU A 901 5.17 42.07 -6.61
N ALA A 902 4.89 40.85 -6.15
CA ALA A 902 5.46 39.63 -6.72
C ALA A 902 4.58 39.16 -7.88
N PHE A 903 5.16 39.12 -9.08
CA PHE A 903 4.46 38.67 -10.28
C PHE A 903 4.34 37.14 -10.33
N PRO A 904 3.33 36.59 -11.05
CA PRO A 904 3.21 35.15 -11.24
C PRO A 904 4.46 34.53 -11.92
N ASP A 905 4.82 33.31 -11.55
CA ASP A 905 5.99 32.61 -12.12
C ASP A 905 5.93 32.47 -13.65
N SER A 906 4.72 32.31 -14.20
CA SER A 906 4.50 32.27 -15.65
C SER A 906 4.89 33.59 -16.33
N ALA A 907 4.62 34.74 -15.69
CA ALA A 907 5.06 36.05 -16.16
C ALA A 907 6.57 36.19 -16.08
N ILE A 908 7.18 35.77 -14.97
CA ILE A 908 8.64 35.79 -14.82
C ILE A 908 9.31 34.95 -15.92
N ALA A 909 8.86 33.71 -16.13
CA ALA A 909 9.42 32.82 -17.14
C ALA A 909 9.26 33.38 -18.58
N TYR A 910 8.14 34.03 -18.88
CA TYR A 910 7.94 34.68 -20.17
C TYR A 910 8.91 35.84 -20.39
N PHE A 911 8.99 36.77 -19.43
CA PHE A 911 9.85 37.94 -19.52
C PHE A 911 11.34 37.61 -19.42
N GLU A 912 11.69 36.49 -18.76
CA GLU A 912 13.05 35.96 -18.74
C GLU A 912 13.46 35.38 -20.10
N GLY A 913 12.52 35.13 -21.01
CA GLY A 913 12.77 34.50 -22.31
C GLY A 913 12.71 32.97 -22.28
N MET A 914 12.32 32.38 -21.14
CA MET A 914 12.19 30.92 -20.97
C MET A 914 11.02 30.34 -21.78
N MET A 915 10.04 31.14 -22.22
CA MET A 915 8.98 30.64 -23.13
C MET A 915 9.35 30.78 -24.62
N GLY A 916 10.56 31.26 -24.93
CA GLY A 916 10.97 31.64 -26.28
C GLY A 916 10.79 33.13 -26.56
N GLN A 917 10.98 33.53 -27.81
CA GLN A 917 10.97 34.93 -28.22
C GLN A 917 9.69 35.26 -29.01
N PRO A 918 8.88 36.24 -28.56
CA PRO A 918 7.68 36.64 -29.29
C PRO A 918 8.02 37.48 -30.53
N LEU A 919 7.17 37.40 -31.56
CA LEU A 919 7.25 38.30 -32.71
C LEU A 919 7.14 39.76 -32.25
N GLY A 920 8.13 40.59 -32.61
CA GLY A 920 8.18 42.01 -32.23
C GLY A 920 8.90 42.30 -30.90
N GLY A 921 9.39 41.28 -30.19
CA GLY A 921 10.12 41.45 -28.93
C GLY A 921 9.25 41.65 -27.70
N LEU A 922 9.89 41.83 -26.54
CA LEU A 922 9.23 42.01 -25.25
C LEU A 922 9.11 43.51 -24.90
N PRO A 923 8.00 43.96 -24.28
CA PRO A 923 7.92 45.33 -23.75
C PRO A 923 8.96 45.58 -22.65
N GLN A 924 9.94 46.44 -22.92
CA GLN A 924 11.15 46.58 -22.10
C GLN A 924 10.87 47.06 -20.66
N GLU A 925 10.05 48.09 -20.48
CA GLU A 925 9.71 48.62 -19.15
C GLU A 925 8.99 47.58 -18.28
N LEU A 926 8.13 46.76 -18.90
CA LEU A 926 7.41 45.70 -18.21
C LEU A 926 8.34 44.50 -17.91
N GLN A 927 9.28 44.20 -18.80
CA GLN A 927 10.31 43.19 -18.58
C GLN A 927 11.17 43.54 -17.37
N GLU A 928 11.64 44.79 -17.28
CA GLU A 928 12.44 45.27 -16.15
C GLU A 928 11.65 45.22 -14.83
N LEU A 929 10.37 45.63 -14.86
CA LEU A 929 9.47 45.57 -13.70
C LEU A 929 9.28 44.14 -13.17
N VAL A 930 9.01 43.18 -14.07
CA VAL A 930 8.72 41.79 -13.68
C VAL A 930 9.99 41.07 -13.22
N LEU A 931 11.13 41.29 -13.91
CA LEU A 931 12.37 40.57 -13.62
C LEU A 931 13.13 41.10 -12.41
N LYS A 932 12.94 42.37 -12.03
CA LYS A 932 13.59 42.99 -10.86
C LYS A 932 15.09 42.71 -10.78
N GLY A 933 15.79 42.84 -11.91
CA GLY A 933 17.24 42.61 -12.02
C GLY A 933 17.67 41.19 -12.41
N ARG A 934 16.75 40.23 -12.57
CA ARG A 934 17.06 38.95 -13.23
C ARG A 934 17.47 39.20 -14.68
N LYS A 935 18.46 38.45 -15.18
CA LYS A 935 18.98 38.61 -16.54
C LYS A 935 18.12 37.83 -17.54
N PRO A 936 17.49 38.48 -18.54
CA PRO A 936 16.76 37.77 -19.57
C PRO A 936 17.70 37.05 -20.54
N ILE A 937 17.18 36.03 -21.21
CA ILE A 937 17.83 35.28 -22.28
C ILE A 937 17.18 35.60 -23.63
N THR A 938 17.97 35.58 -24.70
CA THR A 938 17.53 35.81 -26.09
C THR A 938 17.79 34.61 -27.00
N VAL A 939 18.43 33.57 -26.47
CA VAL A 939 18.70 32.30 -27.14
C VAL A 939 17.62 31.27 -26.82
N ARG A 940 17.67 30.11 -27.46
CA ARG A 940 16.72 29.03 -27.17
C ARG A 940 17.02 28.49 -25.77
N PRO A 941 16.04 28.39 -24.86
CA PRO A 941 16.30 28.00 -23.47
C PRO A 941 17.07 26.68 -23.33
N GLY A 942 16.79 25.69 -24.18
CA GLY A 942 17.49 24.39 -24.18
C GLY A 942 18.99 24.47 -24.49
N GLU A 943 19.48 25.54 -25.12
CA GLU A 943 20.93 25.76 -25.35
C GLU A 943 21.69 26.09 -24.07
N LEU A 944 20.98 26.47 -23.00
CA LEU A 944 21.57 26.86 -21.71
C LEU A 944 21.44 25.76 -20.65
N LEU A 945 20.76 24.66 -20.97
CA LEU A 945 20.50 23.57 -20.05
C LEU A 945 21.54 22.47 -20.24
N GLU A 946 22.11 22.00 -19.13
CA GLU A 946 22.99 20.83 -19.14
C GLU A 946 22.22 19.58 -19.56
N PRO A 947 22.84 18.66 -20.32
CA PRO A 947 22.22 17.39 -20.68
C PRO A 947 21.78 16.59 -19.44
N VAL A 948 20.59 15.98 -19.49
CA VAL A 948 20.13 15.08 -18.43
C VAL A 948 20.94 13.78 -18.44
N ASP A 949 21.43 13.38 -17.27
CA ASP A 949 22.04 12.06 -17.06
C ASP A 949 20.96 11.01 -16.74
N PHE A 950 20.60 10.23 -17.76
CA PHE A 950 19.62 9.15 -17.60
C PHE A 950 20.15 8.00 -16.75
N GLU A 951 21.45 7.77 -16.68
CA GLU A 951 22.01 6.69 -15.87
C GLU A 951 21.90 7.03 -14.38
N ALA A 952 22.12 8.29 -14.02
CA ALA A 952 21.82 8.78 -12.67
C ALA A 952 20.34 8.60 -12.29
N ILE A 953 19.40 8.87 -13.22
CA ILE A 953 17.96 8.62 -13.00
C ILE A 953 17.70 7.12 -12.79
N ARG A 954 18.33 6.26 -13.60
CA ARG A 954 18.21 4.80 -13.46
C ARG A 954 18.63 4.31 -12.09
N HIS A 955 19.79 4.77 -11.61
CA HIS A 955 20.31 4.45 -10.29
C HIS A 955 19.38 4.95 -9.18
N TYR A 956 18.93 6.19 -9.26
CA TYR A 956 17.99 6.77 -8.30
C TYR A 956 16.69 5.96 -8.17
N LEU A 957 16.07 5.61 -9.30
CA LEU A 957 14.83 4.82 -9.31
C LEU A 957 15.03 3.38 -8.80
N ALA A 958 16.21 2.79 -9.05
CA ALA A 958 16.56 1.47 -8.53
C ALA A 958 16.78 1.49 -7.01
N GLU A 959 17.43 2.53 -6.47
CA GLU A 959 17.72 2.65 -5.04
C GLU A 959 16.47 3.01 -4.22
N GLU A 960 15.76 4.08 -4.61
CA GLU A 960 14.65 4.61 -3.82
C GLU A 960 13.35 3.81 -4.01
N TYR A 961 13.07 3.38 -5.25
CA TYR A 961 11.79 2.75 -5.60
C TYR A 961 11.92 1.25 -5.89
N ARG A 962 13.13 0.67 -5.85
CA ARG A 962 13.41 -0.72 -6.25
C ARG A 962 12.85 -1.04 -7.64
N LEU A 963 12.87 -0.04 -8.53
CA LEU A 963 12.34 -0.12 -9.89
C LEU A 963 13.50 -0.30 -10.86
N GLU A 964 13.51 -1.41 -11.60
CA GLU A 964 14.39 -1.56 -12.75
C GLU A 964 13.82 -0.72 -13.91
N ALA A 965 14.19 0.56 -13.93
CA ALA A 965 13.58 1.56 -14.80
C ALA A 965 13.91 1.34 -16.28
N SER A 966 12.89 1.29 -17.14
CA SER A 966 13.03 1.31 -18.59
C SER A 966 13.39 2.72 -19.10
N ARG A 967 13.76 2.84 -20.39
CA ARG A 967 13.99 4.16 -21.01
C ARG A 967 12.79 5.10 -20.90
N ARG A 968 11.59 4.54 -21.02
CA ARG A 968 10.31 5.25 -20.90
C ARG A 968 10.06 5.74 -19.47
N ASP A 969 10.42 4.95 -18.46
CA ASP A 969 10.33 5.38 -17.05
C ASP A 969 11.29 6.53 -16.76
N MET A 970 12.53 6.42 -17.25
CA MET A 970 13.53 7.48 -17.10
C MET A 970 13.11 8.78 -17.80
N LEU A 971 12.51 8.70 -18.99
CA LEU A 971 11.96 9.86 -19.70
C LEU A 971 10.75 10.47 -18.98
N SER A 972 9.82 9.63 -18.51
CA SER A 972 8.69 10.08 -17.70
C SER A 972 9.14 10.81 -16.44
N TYR A 973 10.17 10.28 -15.75
CA TYR A 973 10.80 10.93 -14.61
C TYR A 973 11.48 12.24 -15.02
N ALA A 974 12.29 12.27 -16.07
CA ALA A 974 12.99 13.48 -16.53
C ALA A 974 12.00 14.61 -16.89
N LEU A 975 10.86 14.28 -17.49
CA LEU A 975 9.81 15.25 -17.82
C LEU A 975 9.03 15.69 -16.59
N TYR A 976 8.71 14.76 -15.68
CA TYR A 976 7.79 14.95 -14.57
C TYR A 976 8.20 14.22 -13.27
N PRO A 977 9.30 14.62 -12.61
CA PRO A 977 9.87 13.84 -11.50
C PRO A 977 8.85 13.56 -10.39
N ARG A 978 8.29 14.63 -9.82
CA ARG A 978 7.32 14.54 -8.70
C ARG A 978 6.03 13.80 -9.09
N VAL A 979 5.55 13.97 -10.33
CA VAL A 979 4.31 13.31 -10.78
C VAL A 979 4.54 11.81 -10.93
N PHE A 980 5.70 11.43 -11.46
CA PHE A 980 6.09 10.04 -11.62
C PHE A 980 6.29 9.37 -10.26
N GLU A 981 6.95 10.04 -9.31
CA GLU A 981 7.09 9.58 -7.92
C GLU A 981 5.72 9.41 -7.22
N ASP A 982 4.81 10.36 -7.39
CA ASP A 982 3.43 10.26 -6.87
C ASP A 982 2.67 9.08 -7.51
N TYR A 983 2.90 8.81 -8.81
CA TYR A 983 2.34 7.66 -9.51
C TYR A 983 2.90 6.33 -8.97
N LEU A 984 4.22 6.23 -8.77
CA LEU A 984 4.85 5.04 -8.18
C LEU A 984 4.35 4.79 -6.75
N SER A 985 4.22 5.85 -5.96
CA SER A 985 3.67 5.79 -4.59
C SER A 985 2.21 5.33 -4.59
N PHE A 986 1.41 5.82 -5.54
CA PHE A 986 0.03 5.35 -5.72
C PHE A 986 -0.01 3.86 -6.09
N LYS A 987 0.78 3.43 -7.08
CA LYS A 987 0.84 2.04 -7.53
C LYS A 987 1.32 1.09 -6.43
N LYS A 988 2.26 1.53 -5.59
CA LYS A 988 2.70 0.79 -4.39
C LYS A 988 1.58 0.64 -3.35
N THR A 989 0.73 1.66 -3.22
CA THR A 989 -0.34 1.68 -2.21
C THR A 989 -1.57 0.89 -2.66
N TYR A 990 -2.02 1.07 -3.90
CA TYR A 990 -3.30 0.58 -4.41
C TYR A 990 -3.19 -0.49 -5.50
N GLY A 991 -2.00 -0.73 -6.03
CA GLY A 991 -1.78 -1.56 -7.22
C GLY A 991 -2.08 -0.80 -8.52
N ASP A 992 -2.13 -1.56 -9.62
CA ASP A 992 -2.49 -1.02 -10.93
C ASP A 992 -4.01 -1.03 -11.12
N LEU A 993 -4.62 0.16 -11.19
CA LEU A 993 -6.06 0.33 -11.37
C LEU A 993 -6.42 0.77 -12.80
N SER A 994 -5.48 0.73 -13.75
CA SER A 994 -5.72 1.14 -15.14
C SER A 994 -6.85 0.33 -15.81
N LYS A 995 -6.97 -0.96 -15.46
CA LYS A 995 -8.02 -1.86 -15.96
C LYS A 995 -9.36 -1.75 -15.24
N MET A 996 -9.42 -1.04 -14.10
CA MET A 996 -10.67 -0.80 -13.39
C MET A 996 -11.64 -0.01 -14.27
N ASN A 997 -12.92 -0.37 -14.28
CA ASN A 997 -13.93 0.34 -15.06
C ASN A 997 -14.06 1.80 -14.61
N SER A 998 -14.26 2.73 -15.55
CA SER A 998 -14.29 4.18 -15.25
C SER A 998 -15.35 4.61 -14.23
N PRO A 999 -16.60 4.08 -14.23
CA PRO A 999 -17.56 4.38 -13.16
C PRO A 999 -17.03 4.00 -11.77
N VAL A 1000 -16.40 2.82 -11.65
CA VAL A 1000 -15.82 2.36 -10.38
C VAL A 1000 -14.63 3.21 -9.96
N PHE A 1001 -13.80 3.62 -10.92
CA PHE A 1001 -12.64 4.47 -10.66
C PHE A 1001 -13.02 5.87 -10.17
N PHE A 1002 -14.08 6.48 -10.73
CA PHE A 1002 -14.48 7.84 -10.34
C PHE A 1002 -15.46 7.87 -9.16
N ASP A 1003 -16.44 6.98 -9.14
CA ASP A 1003 -17.59 7.08 -8.23
C ASP A 1003 -17.60 5.98 -7.15
N GLY A 1004 -16.80 4.92 -7.33
CA GLY A 1004 -16.85 3.71 -6.51
C GLY A 1004 -18.00 2.80 -6.93
N ILE A 1005 -18.66 2.16 -5.95
CA ILE A 1005 -19.83 1.30 -6.18
C ILE A 1005 -20.93 1.60 -5.17
N ASN A 1006 -22.17 1.32 -5.52
CA ASN A 1006 -23.33 1.51 -4.65
C ASN A 1006 -23.57 0.31 -3.72
N GLU A 1007 -24.31 0.52 -2.63
CA GLU A 1007 -24.75 -0.59 -1.77
C GLU A 1007 -25.57 -1.61 -2.58
N GLY A 1008 -25.15 -2.88 -2.53
CA GLY A 1008 -25.73 -3.98 -3.30
C GLY A 1008 -25.13 -4.17 -4.69
N GLU A 1009 -24.38 -3.20 -5.22
CA GLU A 1009 -23.74 -3.28 -6.53
C GLU A 1009 -22.52 -4.21 -6.51
N ILE A 1010 -22.30 -4.90 -7.62
CA ILE A 1010 -21.17 -5.81 -7.85
C ILE A 1010 -20.30 -5.21 -8.94
N CYS A 1011 -18.99 -5.15 -8.70
CA CYS A 1011 -18.01 -4.84 -9.72
C CYS A 1011 -16.93 -5.92 -9.82
N GLU A 1012 -16.33 -5.98 -11.00
CA GLU A 1012 -15.17 -6.83 -11.28
C GLU A 1012 -13.93 -5.94 -11.40
N VAL A 1013 -12.89 -6.28 -10.66
CA VAL A 1013 -11.59 -5.61 -10.72
C VAL A 1013 -10.53 -6.63 -11.10
N GLU A 1014 -10.06 -6.57 -12.34
CA GLU A 1014 -8.92 -7.36 -12.80
C GLU A 1014 -7.64 -6.73 -12.25
N VAL A 1015 -6.88 -7.51 -11.47
CA VAL A 1015 -5.62 -7.05 -10.85
C VAL A 1015 -4.38 -7.56 -11.58
N GLU A 1016 -4.48 -8.75 -12.15
CA GLU A 1016 -3.49 -9.39 -13.01
C GLU A 1016 -4.22 -10.28 -14.01
N GLU A 1017 -3.53 -10.72 -15.06
CA GLU A 1017 -4.11 -11.64 -16.03
C GLU A 1017 -4.61 -12.92 -15.35
N GLY A 1018 -5.90 -13.23 -15.52
CA GLY A 1018 -6.56 -14.36 -14.88
C GLY A 1018 -6.89 -14.18 -13.38
N LYS A 1019 -6.61 -13.01 -12.79
CA LYS A 1019 -6.96 -12.67 -11.40
C LYS A 1019 -7.95 -11.52 -11.36
N VAL A 1020 -9.21 -11.85 -11.04
CA VAL A 1020 -10.31 -10.89 -10.92
C VAL A 1020 -10.89 -10.97 -9.52
N PHE A 1021 -11.07 -9.81 -8.88
CA PHE A 1021 -11.87 -9.68 -7.67
C PHE A 1021 -13.31 -9.33 -8.04
N ILE A 1022 -14.24 -10.16 -7.61
CA ILE A 1022 -15.68 -9.87 -7.66
C ILE A 1022 -16.03 -9.22 -6.33
N ILE A 1023 -16.25 -7.91 -6.35
CA ILE A 1023 -16.43 -7.07 -5.17
C ILE A 1023 -17.88 -6.59 -5.13
N LYS A 1024 -18.53 -6.79 -3.99
CA LYS A 1024 -19.85 -6.23 -3.70
C LYS A 1024 -19.77 -5.33 -2.48
N LEU A 1025 -20.30 -4.11 -2.57
CA LEU A 1025 -20.48 -3.27 -1.38
C LEU A 1025 -21.75 -3.73 -0.65
N VAL A 1026 -21.61 -4.18 0.59
CA VAL A 1026 -22.72 -4.73 1.39
C VAL A 1026 -23.39 -3.63 2.21
N GLU A 1027 -22.60 -2.85 2.94
CA GLU A 1027 -23.12 -1.84 3.88
C GLU A 1027 -22.10 -0.73 4.15
N ILE A 1028 -22.59 0.50 4.27
CA ILE A 1028 -21.85 1.66 4.79
C ILE A 1028 -22.33 1.98 6.21
N GLY A 1029 -21.45 1.76 7.18
CA GLY A 1029 -21.69 2.09 8.57
C GLY A 1029 -21.79 3.59 8.87
N LYS A 1030 -22.36 3.90 10.04
CA LYS A 1030 -22.42 5.27 10.59
C LYS A 1030 -21.02 5.76 10.95
N VAL A 1031 -20.84 7.09 10.92
CA VAL A 1031 -19.60 7.74 11.39
C VAL A 1031 -19.43 7.47 12.89
N SER A 1032 -18.26 6.98 13.28
CA SER A 1032 -17.87 6.77 14.67
C SER A 1032 -17.53 8.10 15.37
N LYS A 1033 -17.28 8.04 16.68
CA LYS A 1033 -16.79 9.21 17.44
C LYS A 1033 -15.41 9.69 16.99
N ASP A 1034 -14.64 8.82 16.33
CA ASP A 1034 -13.28 9.12 15.86
C ASP A 1034 -13.29 9.64 14.41
N GLY A 1035 -14.48 9.84 13.82
CA GLY A 1035 -14.63 10.37 12.47
C GLY A 1035 -14.50 9.36 11.34
N VAL A 1036 -14.46 8.06 11.66
CA VAL A 1036 -14.32 6.99 10.68
C VAL A 1036 -15.64 6.27 10.43
N ARG A 1037 -15.83 5.75 9.23
CA ARG A 1037 -16.92 4.82 8.86
C ARG A 1037 -16.37 3.44 8.65
N ARG A 1038 -17.17 2.44 9.01
CA ARG A 1038 -16.91 1.05 8.66
C ARG A 1038 -17.65 0.72 7.38
N VAL A 1039 -16.95 0.25 6.37
CA VAL A 1039 -17.50 -0.13 5.07
C VAL A 1039 -17.34 -1.64 4.91
N THR A 1040 -18.45 -2.34 4.70
CA THR A 1040 -18.48 -3.80 4.60
C THR A 1040 -18.60 -4.19 3.14
N PHE A 1041 -17.67 -4.99 2.66
CA PHE A 1041 -17.65 -5.56 1.32
C PHE A 1041 -17.81 -7.08 1.37
N GLU A 1042 -18.20 -7.68 0.25
CA GLU A 1042 -18.05 -9.10 -0.02
C GLU A 1042 -17.10 -9.24 -1.23
N VAL A 1043 -16.00 -9.96 -1.07
CA VAL A 1043 -15.01 -10.22 -2.12
C VAL A 1043 -14.93 -11.71 -2.40
N ASN A 1044 -15.23 -12.11 -3.64
CA ASN A 1044 -15.26 -13.51 -4.05
C ASN A 1044 -16.06 -14.39 -3.06
N GLY A 1045 -17.22 -13.90 -2.61
CA GLY A 1045 -18.10 -14.56 -1.64
C GLY A 1045 -17.70 -14.44 -0.16
N ASN A 1046 -16.67 -13.65 0.18
CA ASN A 1046 -16.19 -13.50 1.55
C ASN A 1046 -16.37 -12.08 2.08
N THR A 1047 -16.94 -11.93 3.27
CA THR A 1047 -17.10 -10.61 3.90
C THR A 1047 -15.75 -10.01 4.34
N ARG A 1048 -15.58 -8.71 4.09
CA ARG A 1048 -14.44 -7.89 4.53
C ARG A 1048 -14.97 -6.57 5.09
N GLU A 1049 -14.37 -6.09 6.18
CA GLU A 1049 -14.63 -4.76 6.74
C GLU A 1049 -13.41 -3.88 6.51
N ILE A 1050 -13.60 -2.68 5.97
CA ILE A 1050 -12.56 -1.65 5.84
C ILE A 1050 -13.01 -0.40 6.60
N ILE A 1051 -12.05 0.28 7.23
CA ILE A 1051 -12.30 1.53 7.94
C ILE A 1051 -11.84 2.70 7.06
N ILE A 1052 -12.74 3.63 6.78
CA ILE A 1052 -12.50 4.82 5.95
C ILE A 1052 -12.73 6.07 6.78
N MET A 1053 -11.85 7.06 6.68
CA MET A 1053 -12.04 8.36 7.35
C MET A 1053 -13.09 9.17 6.60
N ASP A 1054 -14.10 9.71 7.28
CA ASP A 1054 -15.07 10.63 6.67
C ASP A 1054 -14.49 12.06 6.72
N GLU A 1055 -14.10 12.62 5.57
CA GLU A 1055 -13.46 13.94 5.51
C GLU A 1055 -14.40 15.08 5.96
N LYS A 1056 -15.73 14.90 5.89
CA LYS A 1056 -16.65 15.89 6.46
C LYS A 1056 -16.50 16.00 7.97
N TYR A 1057 -16.03 14.93 8.63
CA TYR A 1057 -15.72 14.97 10.05
C TYR A 1057 -14.50 15.86 10.33
N LYS A 1058 -13.45 15.84 9.49
CA LYS A 1058 -12.30 16.75 9.61
C LYS A 1058 -12.71 18.22 9.45
N HIS A 1059 -13.72 18.50 8.63
CA HIS A 1059 -14.24 19.84 8.38
C HIS A 1059 -15.30 20.30 9.39
N ARG A 1060 -15.70 19.47 10.35
CA ARG A 1060 -16.23 20.00 11.60
C ARG A 1060 -15.07 20.69 12.30
N LYS A 1061 -14.98 22.02 12.15
CA LYS A 1061 -14.28 22.84 13.14
C LYS A 1061 -14.66 22.32 14.52
N PRO A 1062 -13.75 22.23 15.50
CA PRO A 1062 -14.09 22.00 16.89
C PRO A 1062 -14.85 23.21 17.45
N SER A 1063 -15.98 23.57 16.84
CA SER A 1063 -16.81 24.73 17.19
C SER A 1063 -18.16 24.34 17.78
N ASP A 1064 -18.44 23.05 17.98
CA ASP A 1064 -19.66 22.61 18.70
C ASP A 1064 -19.39 21.96 20.06
N ASN A 1065 -18.12 21.84 20.49
CA ASN A 1065 -17.76 21.50 21.88
C ASN A 1065 -16.95 22.65 22.52
N THR A 1066 -17.50 23.88 22.51
CA THR A 1066 -16.96 24.95 23.37
C THR A 1066 -17.10 24.49 24.82
N LEU A 1067 -15.99 24.08 25.43
CA LEU A 1067 -15.93 23.83 26.87
C LEU A 1067 -15.96 25.19 27.58
N TRP A 1068 -16.77 25.30 28.62
CA TRP A 1068 -16.92 26.51 29.41
C TRP A 1068 -16.18 26.32 30.73
N ALA A 1069 -15.47 27.35 31.19
CA ALA A 1069 -14.84 27.29 32.49
C ALA A 1069 -15.91 27.32 33.58
N ASP A 1070 -15.84 26.41 34.54
CA ASP A 1070 -16.69 26.48 35.72
C ASP A 1070 -16.30 27.70 36.57
N PRO A 1071 -17.19 28.70 36.76
CA PRO A 1071 -16.88 29.91 37.53
C PRO A 1071 -16.50 29.65 38.98
N ASP A 1072 -16.92 28.52 39.54
CA ASP A 1072 -16.64 28.12 40.93
C ASP A 1072 -15.32 27.34 41.05
N ASN A 1073 -14.72 26.93 39.92
CA ASN A 1073 -13.48 26.17 39.89
C ASN A 1073 -12.28 27.06 39.52
N LYS A 1074 -11.54 27.54 40.54
CA LYS A 1074 -10.35 28.39 40.34
C LYS A 1074 -9.21 27.74 39.56
N LYS A 1075 -9.26 26.41 39.34
CA LYS A 1075 -8.30 25.67 38.53
C LYS A 1075 -8.58 25.78 37.03
N GLU A 1076 -9.77 26.23 36.64
CA GLU A 1076 -10.18 26.44 35.26
C GLU A 1076 -10.15 27.93 34.92
N ILE A 1077 -9.40 28.32 33.89
CA ILE A 1077 -9.29 29.72 33.47
C ILE A 1077 -10.07 29.90 32.17
N GLY A 1078 -11.14 30.68 32.22
CA GLY A 1078 -11.96 31.02 31.07
C GLY A 1078 -11.59 32.38 30.44
N ALA A 1079 -12.02 32.60 29.20
CA ALA A 1079 -11.86 33.88 28.53
C ALA A 1079 -12.68 34.98 29.21
N SER A 1080 -12.02 36.06 29.62
CA SER A 1080 -12.69 37.23 30.20
C SER A 1080 -13.43 38.09 29.16
N ILE A 1081 -13.04 37.99 27.89
CA ILE A 1081 -13.61 38.73 26.76
C ILE A 1081 -13.70 37.84 25.51
N PRO A 1082 -14.60 38.12 24.57
CA PRO A 1082 -14.58 37.46 23.27
C PRO A 1082 -13.52 38.11 22.38
N GLY A 1083 -12.73 37.31 21.68
CA GLY A 1083 -11.61 37.81 20.86
C GLY A 1083 -10.84 36.70 20.18
N THR A 1084 -9.69 37.04 19.61
CA THR A 1084 -8.76 36.08 19.00
C THR A 1084 -7.57 35.91 19.92
N VAL A 1085 -7.17 34.67 20.23
CA VAL A 1085 -5.94 34.41 20.99
C VAL A 1085 -4.76 34.84 20.11
N SER A 1086 -4.09 35.94 20.45
CA SER A 1086 -2.99 36.47 19.63
C SER A 1086 -1.67 35.79 19.98
N GLN A 1087 -1.46 35.43 21.24
CA GLN A 1087 -0.23 34.80 21.70
C GLN A 1087 -0.44 33.97 22.96
N ILE A 1088 0.23 32.81 23.05
CA ILE A 1088 0.27 31.96 24.26
C ILE A 1088 1.67 32.06 24.88
N LEU A 1089 1.74 32.41 26.17
CA LEU A 1089 3.01 32.77 26.86
C LEU A 1089 3.56 31.66 27.76
N ILE A 1090 2.91 30.50 27.79
CA ILE A 1090 3.16 29.38 28.73
C ILE A 1090 2.96 28.03 28.01
N GLN A 1091 3.53 26.96 28.57
CA GLN A 1091 3.39 25.58 28.09
C GLN A 1091 2.84 24.66 29.19
N ALA A 1092 2.31 23.49 28.80
CA ALA A 1092 1.88 22.48 29.77
C ALA A 1092 3.07 21.96 30.58
N GLY A 1093 2.93 21.94 31.90
CA GLY A 1093 4.01 21.62 32.85
C GLY A 1093 4.67 22.85 33.51
N ASP A 1094 4.40 24.07 33.02
CA ASP A 1094 4.99 25.29 33.60
C ASP A 1094 4.40 25.62 34.98
N SER A 1095 5.26 25.99 35.94
CA SER A 1095 4.83 26.58 37.22
C SER A 1095 4.56 28.07 37.06
N VAL A 1096 3.36 28.52 37.45
CA VAL A 1096 2.92 29.91 37.31
C VAL A 1096 2.59 30.55 38.66
N LYS A 1097 2.84 31.86 38.78
CA LYS A 1097 2.50 32.67 39.97
C LYS A 1097 1.24 33.48 39.74
N ILE A 1098 0.49 33.77 40.80
CA ILE A 1098 -0.67 34.65 40.76
C ILE A 1098 -0.32 36.00 40.09
N GLY A 1099 -1.14 36.43 39.13
CA GLY A 1099 -0.92 37.64 38.35
C GLY A 1099 0.04 37.50 37.16
N GLN A 1100 0.72 36.35 36.98
CA GLN A 1100 1.55 36.08 35.80
C GLN A 1100 0.68 35.98 34.54
N SER A 1101 1.13 36.61 33.45
CA SER A 1101 0.43 36.54 32.16
C SER A 1101 0.60 35.17 31.51
N LEU A 1102 -0.51 34.60 31.06
CA LEU A 1102 -0.59 33.25 30.51
C LEU A 1102 -0.80 33.26 29.00
N MET A 1103 -1.64 34.16 28.49
CA MET A 1103 -1.89 34.36 27.06
C MET A 1103 -2.50 35.74 26.83
N ILE A 1104 -2.53 36.17 25.57
CA ILE A 1104 -3.06 37.45 25.12
C ILE A 1104 -4.24 37.20 24.20
N ILE A 1105 -5.35 37.87 24.47
CA ILE A 1105 -6.54 37.89 23.62
C ILE A 1105 -6.69 39.27 23.02
N GLU A 1106 -6.71 39.34 21.69
CA GLU A 1106 -6.98 40.56 20.94
C GLU A 1106 -8.48 40.67 20.64
N ALA A 1107 -9.08 41.77 21.07
CA ALA A 1107 -10.45 42.12 20.72
C ALA A 1107 -10.51 43.62 20.37
N MET A 1108 -11.16 43.97 19.26
CA MET A 1108 -11.31 45.38 18.83
C MET A 1108 -9.99 46.18 18.78
N LYS A 1109 -8.89 45.55 18.33
CA LYS A 1109 -7.53 46.13 18.28
C LYS A 1109 -6.93 46.47 19.66
N MET A 1110 -7.47 45.89 20.72
CA MET A 1110 -6.95 45.98 22.08
C MET A 1110 -6.47 44.59 22.53
N GLU A 1111 -5.24 44.53 23.04
CA GLU A 1111 -4.66 43.32 23.61
C GLU A 1111 -5.02 43.22 25.10
N THR A 1112 -5.59 42.09 25.51
CA THR A 1112 -5.95 41.80 26.89
C THR A 1112 -5.17 40.59 27.38
N HIS A 1113 -4.37 40.80 28.42
CA HIS A 1113 -3.60 39.74 29.06
C HIS A 1113 -4.48 38.91 30.00
N ILE A 1114 -4.56 37.61 29.76
CA ILE A 1114 -5.14 36.65 30.70
C ILE A 1114 -4.07 36.26 31.70
N THR A 1115 -4.36 36.42 32.99
CA THR A 1115 -3.41 36.19 34.08
C THR A 1115 -3.83 35.03 34.98
N ALA A 1116 -2.85 34.42 35.66
CA ALA A 1116 -3.11 33.34 36.62
C ALA A 1116 -3.84 33.86 37.86
N SER A 1117 -4.94 33.21 38.23
CA SER A 1117 -5.75 33.52 39.42
C SER A 1117 -5.19 32.93 40.72
N GLN A 1118 -4.25 31.99 40.64
CA GLN A 1118 -3.58 31.34 41.75
C GLN A 1118 -2.18 30.85 41.35
N ASN A 1119 -1.36 30.47 42.33
CA ASN A 1119 -0.12 29.75 42.06
C ASN A 1119 -0.47 28.29 41.71
N GLY A 1120 0.17 27.70 40.71
CA GLY A 1120 -0.10 26.32 40.31
C GLY A 1120 0.75 25.87 39.12
N THR A 1121 0.51 24.65 38.65
CA THR A 1121 1.17 24.11 37.45
C THR A 1121 0.16 24.02 36.31
N ILE A 1122 0.54 24.42 35.09
CA ILE A 1122 -0.34 24.30 33.92
C ILE A 1122 -0.50 22.83 33.54
N VAL A 1123 -1.73 22.31 33.56
CA VAL A 1123 -2.05 20.91 33.24
C VAL A 1123 -2.29 20.74 31.74
N SER A 1124 -3.05 21.65 31.14
CA SER A 1124 -3.42 21.59 29.73
C SER A 1124 -3.87 22.96 29.22
N ILE A 1125 -3.48 23.30 28.00
CA ILE A 1125 -3.96 24.46 27.24
C ILE A 1125 -4.94 23.92 26.18
N LEU A 1126 -6.14 24.52 26.10
CA LEU A 1126 -7.28 24.02 25.31
C LEU A 1126 -7.61 24.92 24.11
N VAL A 1127 -6.75 25.89 23.82
CA VAL A 1127 -6.88 26.84 22.71
C VAL A 1127 -5.56 27.01 21.97
N GLU A 1128 -5.63 27.39 20.69
CA GLU A 1128 -4.48 27.64 19.80
C GLU A 1128 -4.32 29.13 19.45
N GLU A 1129 -3.11 29.56 19.10
CA GLU A 1129 -2.89 30.92 18.56
C GLU A 1129 -3.67 31.12 17.25
N GLY A 1130 -4.33 32.27 17.12
CA GLY A 1130 -5.26 32.57 16.03
C GLY A 1130 -6.69 32.04 16.23
N GLN A 1131 -6.97 31.30 17.31
CA GLN A 1131 -8.32 30.81 17.60
C GLN A 1131 -9.24 31.91 18.13
N GLN A 1132 -10.48 31.97 17.63
CA GLN A 1132 -11.53 32.80 18.21
C GLN A 1132 -12.14 32.15 19.45
N VAL A 1133 -12.23 32.92 20.53
CA VAL A 1133 -12.78 32.50 21.82
C VAL A 1133 -13.96 33.39 22.24
N LYS A 1134 -14.94 32.81 22.94
CA LYS A 1134 -16.10 33.51 23.51
C LYS A 1134 -15.88 33.78 25.01
N THR A 1135 -16.47 34.84 25.55
CA THR A 1135 -16.45 35.09 27.01
C THR A 1135 -16.92 33.86 27.78
N GLY A 1136 -16.16 33.38 28.75
CA GLY A 1136 -16.46 32.19 29.56
C GLY A 1136 -16.01 30.86 28.98
N GLN A 1137 -15.50 30.84 27.74
CA GLN A 1137 -14.90 29.64 27.15
C GLN A 1137 -13.63 29.25 27.91
N LEU A 1138 -13.49 27.97 28.26
CA LEU A 1138 -12.33 27.41 28.95
C LEU A 1138 -11.09 27.52 28.07
N LEU A 1139 -10.05 28.18 28.59
CA LEU A 1139 -8.78 28.40 27.88
C LEU A 1139 -7.71 27.39 28.32
N LEU A 1140 -7.57 27.16 29.62
CA LEU A 1140 -6.57 26.25 30.18
C LEU A 1140 -6.95 25.76 31.58
N ARG A 1141 -6.27 24.70 32.04
CA ARG A 1141 -6.40 24.11 33.39
C ARG A 1141 -5.09 24.20 34.16
N THR A 1142 -5.21 24.40 35.46
CA THR A 1142 -4.10 24.45 36.43
C THR A 1142 -4.30 23.43 37.55
N GLU A 1143 -3.23 22.92 38.16
CA GLU A 1143 -3.27 22.04 39.34
C GLU A 1143 -2.86 22.77 40.62
#